data_AF-A0AAX4I5P2-F1
#
_entry.id   AF-A0AAX4I5P2-F1
#
_cell.length_a   1.000
_cell.length_b   1.000
_cell.length_c   1.000
_cell.angle_alpha   90.00
_cell.angle_beta   90.00
_cell.angle_gamma   90.00
#
_symmetry.space_group_name_H-M   'P 1'
#
loop_
_entity.id
_entity.type
_entity.pdbx_description
1 polymer ?
#
loop_
_entity_poly.entity_id
_entity_poly.type
_entity_poly.pdbx_seq_one_letter_code
_entity_poly.pdbx_strand_id
1 'polypeptide(L)'
;MSNRIYTGVWTDWSLGRVTGTTITLSARDGGLLLAFIAIFVTVIAARLWRSLTFVCHQILASGGKHDGLHYQRQVILRNIPAPVPATWLFLQQAWHWRGRADRPLLRTVPWAVCGFLYAVLLGLAAVFSSKVSESATRFRLLEAADCGMFVPEGRDALQQKNAYDNSLAAVYSRQCYGGHENDVSPAASCGTLPVPSIRWTNASTECPFADEVCMGKSFRMETGMVDSHTHLGINEQEQNRVQYWRETDCAPLVSQRGFSRFLNGTEARELGWDDDVLIKYFYGGMGAQNYTHIYNTYGESTQIGYSTWVISNDPSRNASLWRPIEALALDHRDLTLLLIAPNSIVHLQPNDDPVFGAHIPVDLPDGSTVYRADRYASPIACADRHRICNPNNGVCTAPQGAADLVRNARAPEVGLNAAQVAAVDRIGFFVTSSTFHQLIWTRTQSYLKAQELVAELLQLPLPSDQWQIEMGSLFAENLAKLQHQMAEYVTGPSIAVAGAVNKAWEASEAMPADVRAAHEDMCHRQRTRDAQGTLNFSVLGLAMLLGLGSLFIAFSYVLELATQLLQRATGLGVHKARRWERDENLQVMRMLFEAKDAGVWRGSTDSFPTTESKDYFEWDGDALGQHSRYTTLVHENYDKS
;
A
#
# COMPACT_ATOMS: atom_id res chain seq x y z
N MET A 1 -9.94 -15.70 15.45
CA MET A 1 -9.20 -16.19 14.27
C MET A 1 -7.78 -15.65 14.33
N SER A 2 -6.80 -16.45 13.93
CA SER A 2 -5.43 -15.98 13.74
C SER A 2 -5.15 -15.84 12.25
N ASN A 3 -5.09 -14.61 11.76
CA ASN A 3 -4.55 -14.32 10.43
C ASN A 3 -3.05 -14.04 10.55
N ARG A 4 -2.33 -14.19 9.43
CA ARG A 4 -0.93 -13.81 9.31
C ARG A 4 -0.67 -13.27 7.91
N ILE A 5 0.44 -12.57 7.74
CA ILE A 5 0.95 -12.27 6.41
C ILE A 5 1.48 -13.55 5.76
N TYR A 6 1.04 -13.83 4.54
CA TYR A 6 1.54 -14.93 3.73
C TYR A 6 3.05 -14.75 3.48
N THR A 7 3.83 -15.76 3.84
CA THR A 7 5.26 -15.83 3.52
C THR A 7 5.47 -16.82 2.38
N GLY A 8 5.98 -16.33 1.25
CA GLY A 8 6.10 -17.11 0.03
C GLY A 8 6.05 -16.22 -1.21
N VAL A 9 6.01 -16.85 -2.38
CA VAL A 9 5.90 -16.16 -3.67
C VAL A 9 4.44 -15.92 -4.00
N TRP A 10 4.08 -14.68 -4.31
CA TRP A 10 2.76 -14.29 -4.75
C TRP A 10 2.87 -13.15 -5.77
N THR A 11 1.77 -12.79 -6.41
CA THR A 11 1.74 -11.73 -7.43
C THR A 11 0.83 -10.61 -6.97
N ASP A 12 1.36 -9.39 -6.88
CA ASP A 12 0.53 -8.19 -6.82
C ASP A 12 0.05 -7.85 -8.23
N TRP A 13 -1.22 -8.15 -8.48
CA TRP A 13 -1.82 -7.95 -9.79
C TRP A 13 -1.99 -6.47 -10.17
N SER A 14 -1.73 -5.52 -9.27
CA SER A 14 -1.63 -4.09 -9.64
C SER A 14 -0.42 -3.80 -10.52
N LEU A 15 0.64 -4.58 -10.40
CA LEU A 15 1.87 -4.42 -11.19
C LEU A 15 1.91 -5.39 -12.38
N GLY A 16 0.98 -6.33 -12.46
CA GLY A 16 0.95 -7.37 -13.49
C GLY A 16 1.85 -8.57 -13.15
N ARG A 17 1.83 -9.60 -14.01
CA ARG A 17 2.45 -10.90 -13.72
C ARG A 17 3.96 -10.83 -13.49
N VAL A 18 4.68 -10.03 -14.27
CA VAL A 18 6.15 -10.06 -14.30
C VAL A 18 6.74 -9.21 -13.17
N THR A 19 6.39 -7.93 -13.14
CA THR A 19 6.87 -6.96 -12.14
C THR A 19 6.21 -7.10 -10.78
N GLY A 20 4.98 -7.60 -10.72
CA GLY A 20 4.23 -7.83 -9.48
C GLY A 20 4.60 -9.10 -8.73
N THR A 21 5.34 -10.03 -9.35
CA THR A 21 5.79 -11.25 -8.66
C THR A 21 6.77 -10.88 -7.55
N THR A 22 6.34 -11.15 -6.33
CA THR A 22 6.98 -10.73 -5.09
C THR A 22 7.15 -11.93 -4.18
N ILE A 23 8.28 -12.01 -3.50
CA ILE A 23 8.47 -12.93 -2.39
C ILE A 23 8.39 -12.17 -1.07
N THR A 24 7.50 -12.60 -0.19
CA THR A 24 7.35 -12.05 1.16
C THR A 24 8.03 -12.99 2.15
N LEU A 25 8.90 -12.42 2.99
CA LEU A 25 9.67 -13.13 4.00
C LEU A 25 9.46 -12.51 5.38
N SER A 26 9.70 -13.30 6.42
CA SER A 26 9.78 -12.79 7.79
C SER A 26 10.91 -11.75 7.92
N ALA A 27 10.85 -10.85 8.90
CA ALA A 27 11.97 -9.92 9.16
C ALA A 27 13.31 -10.64 9.31
N ARG A 28 13.33 -11.84 9.92
CA ARG A 28 14.52 -12.65 10.09
C ARG A 28 15.07 -13.13 8.76
N ASP A 29 14.25 -13.80 7.95
CA ASP A 29 14.69 -14.41 6.69
C ASP A 29 14.97 -13.34 5.62
N GLY A 30 14.18 -12.26 5.61
CA GLY A 30 14.44 -11.09 4.79
C GLY A 30 15.76 -10.41 5.15
N GLY A 31 16.10 -10.33 6.45
CA GLY A 31 17.41 -9.84 6.91
C GLY A 31 18.57 -10.72 6.43
N LEU A 32 18.41 -12.05 6.46
CA LEU A 32 19.41 -12.99 5.92
C LEU A 32 19.58 -12.83 4.41
N LEU A 33 18.49 -12.67 3.66
CA LEU A 33 18.54 -12.44 2.21
C LEU A 33 19.22 -11.11 1.88
N LEU A 34 18.95 -10.04 2.62
CA LEU A 34 19.63 -8.74 2.47
C LEU A 34 21.14 -8.85 2.72
N ALA A 35 21.55 -9.59 3.76
CA ALA A 35 22.96 -9.84 4.04
C ALA A 35 23.64 -10.63 2.90
N PHE A 36 22.97 -11.67 2.39
CA PHE A 36 23.45 -12.43 1.24
C PHE A 36 23.62 -11.54 -0.01
N ILE A 37 22.63 -10.70 -0.31
CA ILE A 37 22.67 -9.75 -1.43
C ILE A 37 23.85 -8.79 -1.29
N ALA A 38 24.10 -8.23 -0.11
CA ALA A 38 25.22 -7.32 0.13
C ALA A 38 26.58 -8.01 -0.09
N ILE A 39 26.74 -9.24 0.38
CA ILE A 39 27.94 -10.05 0.15
C ILE A 39 28.10 -10.34 -1.35
N PHE A 40 27.01 -10.74 -2.02
CA PHE A 40 27.03 -11.05 -3.45
C PHE A 40 27.42 -9.85 -4.31
N VAL A 41 26.87 -8.66 -4.03
CA VAL A 41 27.26 -7.40 -4.69
C VAL A 41 28.74 -7.08 -4.47
N THR A 42 29.25 -7.31 -3.25
CA THR A 42 30.68 -7.13 -2.93
C THR A 42 31.56 -8.05 -3.78
N VAL A 43 31.16 -9.32 -3.95
CA VAL A 43 31.88 -10.27 -4.82
C VAL A 43 31.86 -9.81 -6.27
N ILE A 44 30.69 -9.41 -6.82
CA ILE A 44 30.60 -8.89 -8.19
C ILE A 44 31.56 -7.71 -8.38
N ALA A 45 31.55 -6.75 -7.46
CA ALA A 45 32.37 -5.55 -7.57
C ALA A 45 33.87 -5.87 -7.50
N ALA A 46 34.29 -6.81 -6.65
CA ALA A 46 35.68 -7.28 -6.63
C ALA A 46 36.10 -7.94 -7.96
N ARG A 47 35.22 -8.74 -8.56
CA ARG A 47 35.48 -9.40 -9.85
C ARG A 47 35.47 -8.43 -11.03
N LEU A 48 34.61 -7.41 -11.00
CA LEU A 48 34.60 -6.33 -11.98
C LEU A 48 35.86 -5.47 -11.88
N TRP A 49 36.34 -5.15 -10.67
CA TRP A 49 37.62 -4.48 -10.49
C TRP A 49 38.76 -5.26 -11.14
N ARG A 50 38.80 -6.58 -10.93
CA ARG A 50 39.81 -7.45 -11.57
C ARG A 50 39.77 -7.39 -13.09
N SER A 51 38.56 -7.41 -13.65
CA SER A 51 38.36 -7.32 -15.10
C SER A 51 38.81 -5.95 -15.63
N LEU A 52 38.50 -4.87 -14.90
CA LEU A 52 38.89 -3.51 -15.25
C LEU A 52 40.42 -3.34 -15.23
N THR A 53 41.10 -3.78 -14.16
CA THR A 53 42.57 -3.67 -14.08
C THR A 53 43.28 -4.50 -15.13
N PHE A 54 42.74 -5.67 -15.48
CA PHE A 54 43.20 -6.46 -16.62
C PHE A 54 43.07 -5.70 -17.94
N VAL A 55 41.88 -5.18 -18.26
CA VAL A 55 41.65 -4.43 -19.50
C VAL A 55 42.55 -3.19 -19.57
N CYS A 56 42.67 -2.44 -18.46
CA CYS A 56 43.56 -1.28 -18.39
C CYS A 56 45.03 -1.67 -18.59
N HIS A 57 45.49 -2.76 -17.99
CA HIS A 57 46.85 -3.28 -18.23
C HIS A 57 47.04 -3.60 -19.72
N GLN A 58 46.13 -4.36 -20.33
CA GLN A 58 46.22 -4.75 -21.74
C GLN A 58 46.19 -3.54 -22.69
N ILE A 59 45.41 -2.50 -22.40
CA ILE A 59 45.39 -1.27 -23.21
C ILE A 59 46.72 -0.54 -23.11
N LEU A 60 47.26 -0.42 -21.90
CA LEU A 60 48.48 0.35 -21.62
C LEU A 60 49.77 -0.41 -21.90
N ALA A 61 49.73 -1.74 -22.04
CA ALA A 61 50.87 -2.55 -22.37
C ALA A 61 51.32 -2.25 -23.81
N SER A 62 52.33 -1.39 -23.95
CA SER A 62 52.95 -1.02 -25.23
C SER A 62 54.35 -1.65 -25.36
N GLY A 63 54.74 -1.97 -26.59
CA GLY A 63 56.12 -2.35 -26.89
C GLY A 63 57.04 -1.12 -26.96
N GLY A 64 58.32 -1.29 -26.62
CA GLY A 64 59.33 -0.23 -26.72
C GLY A 64 60.00 0.13 -25.38
N LYS A 65 60.88 1.15 -25.42
CA LYS A 65 61.57 1.66 -24.22
C LYS A 65 60.62 2.55 -23.42
N HIS A 66 60.43 2.20 -22.15
CA HIS A 66 59.62 2.97 -21.20
C HIS A 66 60.39 3.17 -19.89
N ASP A 67 59.97 4.16 -19.11
CA ASP A 67 60.55 4.48 -17.81
C ASP A 67 60.06 3.55 -16.69
N GLY A 68 60.76 3.53 -15.56
CA GLY A 68 60.41 2.69 -14.40
C GLY A 68 58.99 2.96 -13.87
N LEU A 69 58.51 4.20 -13.98
CA LEU A 69 57.15 4.60 -13.61
C LEU A 69 56.09 3.81 -14.40
N HIS A 70 56.29 3.64 -15.72
CA HIS A 70 55.39 2.85 -16.54
C HIS A 70 55.32 1.38 -16.06
N TYR A 71 56.47 0.75 -15.81
CA TYR A 71 56.52 -0.65 -15.38
C TYR A 71 55.92 -0.86 -14.00
N GLN A 72 56.23 0.01 -13.03
CA GLN A 72 55.61 -0.07 -11.70
C GLN A 72 54.09 0.06 -11.77
N ARG A 73 53.55 0.92 -12.64
CA ARG A 73 52.10 1.03 -12.84
C ARG A 73 51.49 -0.27 -13.37
N GLN A 74 52.15 -0.95 -14.32
CA GLN A 74 51.68 -2.23 -14.83
C GLN A 74 51.68 -3.33 -13.75
N VAL A 75 52.72 -3.36 -12.92
CA VAL A 75 52.82 -4.28 -11.77
C VAL A 75 51.69 -4.02 -10.77
N ILE A 76 51.36 -2.76 -10.46
CA ILE A 76 50.22 -2.41 -9.59
C ILE A 76 48.90 -2.91 -10.19
N LEU A 77 48.66 -2.68 -11.49
CA LEU A 77 47.43 -3.13 -12.17
C LEU A 77 47.30 -4.67 -12.20
N ARG A 78 48.40 -5.41 -12.38
CA ARG A 78 48.38 -6.88 -12.40
C ARG A 78 48.16 -7.49 -11.01
N ASN A 79 48.75 -6.92 -9.96
CA ASN A 79 48.91 -7.65 -8.69
C ASN A 79 48.06 -7.14 -7.54
N ILE A 80 47.42 -5.97 -7.66
CA ILE A 80 46.64 -5.41 -6.56
C ILE A 80 45.15 -5.72 -6.76
N PRO A 81 44.57 -6.68 -6.01
CA PRO A 81 43.21 -7.17 -6.25
C PRO A 81 42.11 -6.25 -5.71
N ALA A 82 42.46 -5.21 -4.95
CA ALA A 82 41.49 -4.32 -4.30
C ALA A 82 41.72 -2.84 -4.67
N PRO A 83 40.64 -2.05 -4.87
CA PRO A 83 40.73 -0.67 -5.35
C PRO A 83 41.34 0.30 -4.34
N VAL A 84 41.08 0.12 -3.04
CA VAL A 84 41.61 1.01 -1.98
C VAL A 84 43.15 0.90 -1.87
N PRO A 85 43.73 -0.31 -1.73
CA PRO A 85 45.19 -0.46 -1.78
C PRO A 85 45.81 0.03 -3.10
N ALA A 86 45.16 -0.20 -4.24
CA ALA A 86 45.66 0.27 -5.54
C ALA A 86 45.71 1.80 -5.60
N THR A 87 44.66 2.47 -5.11
CA THR A 87 44.60 3.93 -4.98
C THR A 87 45.78 4.47 -4.18
N TRP A 88 46.01 3.87 -3.01
CA TRP A 88 47.10 4.27 -2.13
C TRP A 88 48.47 4.11 -2.81
N LEU A 89 48.69 2.99 -3.49
CA LEU A 89 49.93 2.75 -4.24
C LEU A 89 50.12 3.73 -5.40
N PHE A 90 49.06 4.13 -6.11
CA PHE A 90 49.16 5.16 -7.15
C PHE A 90 49.46 6.55 -6.59
N LEU A 91 48.94 6.90 -5.40
CA LEU A 91 49.30 8.14 -4.70
C LEU A 91 50.76 8.14 -4.25
N GLN A 92 51.23 7.03 -3.66
CA GLN A 92 52.64 6.86 -3.31
C GLN A 92 53.53 6.93 -4.55
N GLN A 93 53.13 6.29 -5.65
CA GLN A 93 53.82 6.38 -6.93
C GLN A 93 53.91 7.84 -7.41
N ALA A 94 52.81 8.60 -7.33
CA ALA A 94 52.81 10.03 -7.68
C ALA A 94 53.82 10.84 -6.85
N TRP A 95 53.93 10.54 -5.55
CA TRP A 95 54.82 11.21 -4.62
C TRP A 95 56.29 10.86 -4.85
N HIS A 96 56.65 9.56 -4.90
CA HIS A 96 58.04 9.11 -5.00
C HIS A 96 58.69 9.45 -6.34
N TRP A 97 57.90 9.50 -7.41
CA TRP A 97 58.38 9.87 -8.74
C TRP A 97 58.38 11.38 -8.99
N ARG A 98 57.98 12.20 -8.02
CA ARG A 98 58.03 13.68 -8.12
C ARG A 98 59.47 14.13 -8.36
N GLY A 99 59.71 14.74 -9.52
CA GLY A 99 61.04 15.20 -9.94
C GLY A 99 61.97 14.10 -10.48
N ARG A 100 61.50 12.84 -10.62
CA ARG A 100 62.29 11.71 -11.15
C ARG A 100 61.79 11.13 -12.47
N ALA A 101 60.57 11.45 -12.86
CA ALA A 101 59.99 11.06 -14.15
C ALA A 101 59.26 12.25 -14.78
N ASP A 102 59.01 12.18 -16.09
CA ASP A 102 58.26 13.21 -16.80
C ASP A 102 56.77 13.15 -16.46
N ARG A 103 56.25 14.30 -15.99
CA ARG A 103 54.83 14.51 -15.65
C ARG A 103 54.24 13.36 -14.80
N PRO A 104 54.86 13.01 -13.65
CA PRO A 104 54.51 11.82 -12.89
C PRO A 104 53.10 11.93 -12.32
N LEU A 105 52.71 13.13 -11.86
CA LEU A 105 51.37 13.42 -11.36
C LEU A 105 50.29 13.16 -12.41
N LEU A 106 50.47 13.68 -13.64
CA LEU A 106 49.51 13.49 -14.73
C LEU A 106 49.36 12.02 -15.15
N ARG A 107 50.41 11.20 -14.95
CA ARG A 107 50.44 9.78 -15.34
C ARG A 107 49.92 8.81 -14.27
N THR A 108 49.75 9.27 -13.02
CA THR A 108 49.44 8.44 -11.85
C THR A 108 48.19 8.89 -11.10
N VAL A 109 47.99 10.20 -10.90
CA VAL A 109 46.83 10.74 -10.18
C VAL A 109 45.50 10.34 -10.82
N PRO A 110 45.33 10.31 -12.15
CA PRO A 110 44.08 9.82 -12.74
C PRO A 110 43.73 8.37 -12.33
N TRP A 111 44.73 7.51 -12.13
CA TRP A 111 44.53 6.13 -11.69
C TRP A 111 44.14 6.04 -10.21
N ALA A 112 44.76 6.88 -9.37
CA ALA A 112 44.36 7.01 -7.97
C ALA A 112 42.91 7.51 -7.86
N VAL A 113 42.54 8.53 -8.65
CA VAL A 113 41.16 9.05 -8.69
C VAL A 113 40.19 7.97 -9.17
N CYS A 114 40.52 7.23 -10.24
CA CYS A 114 39.67 6.13 -10.72
C CYS A 114 39.49 5.04 -9.67
N GLY A 115 40.56 4.60 -8.99
CA GLY A 115 40.49 3.60 -7.93
C GLY A 115 39.66 4.07 -6.73
N PHE A 116 39.80 5.34 -6.34
CA PHE A 116 39.03 5.93 -5.25
C PHE A 116 37.55 6.01 -5.62
N LEU A 117 37.22 6.54 -6.80
CA LEU A 117 35.84 6.63 -7.29
C LEU A 117 35.21 5.24 -7.39
N TYR A 118 35.96 4.23 -7.85
CA TYR A 118 35.49 2.85 -7.88
C TYR A 118 35.19 2.30 -6.48
N ALA A 119 36.06 2.56 -5.50
CA ALA A 119 35.85 2.14 -4.11
C ALA A 119 34.62 2.81 -3.49
N VAL A 120 34.41 4.10 -3.77
CA VAL A 120 33.20 4.83 -3.34
C VAL A 120 31.96 4.24 -3.99
N LEU A 121 31.98 4.00 -5.30
CA LEU A 121 30.86 3.38 -6.03
C LEU A 121 30.53 1.98 -5.50
N LEU A 122 31.55 1.18 -5.16
CA LEU A 122 31.36 -0.14 -4.55
C LEU A 122 30.69 -0.03 -3.18
N GLY A 123 31.15 0.88 -2.32
CA GLY A 123 30.55 1.12 -1.01
C GLY A 123 29.10 1.58 -1.14
N LEU A 124 28.81 2.50 -2.06
CA LEU A 124 27.46 2.94 -2.36
C LEU A 124 26.59 1.78 -2.86
N ALA A 125 27.06 1.01 -3.84
CA ALA A 125 26.30 -0.12 -4.39
C ALA A 125 25.96 -1.18 -3.33
N ALA A 126 26.88 -1.46 -2.40
CA ALA A 126 26.64 -2.38 -1.29
C ALA A 126 25.56 -1.84 -0.32
N VAL A 127 25.60 -0.56 0.03
CA VAL A 127 24.57 0.07 0.91
C VAL A 127 23.21 0.12 0.22
N PHE A 128 23.18 0.53 -1.05
CA PHE A 128 21.97 0.63 -1.86
C PHE A 128 21.41 -0.74 -2.26
N SER A 129 22.13 -1.85 -2.03
CA SER A 129 21.61 -3.21 -2.27
C SER A 129 20.35 -3.52 -1.45
N SER A 130 20.18 -2.86 -0.30
CA SER A 130 18.96 -2.91 0.50
C SER A 130 17.71 -2.36 -0.22
N LYS A 131 17.88 -1.47 -1.19
CA LYS A 131 16.80 -0.92 -2.04
C LYS A 131 16.17 -1.95 -2.96
N VAL A 132 16.77 -3.14 -3.12
CA VAL A 132 16.14 -4.23 -3.87
C VAL A 132 14.81 -4.62 -3.24
N SER A 133 14.66 -4.49 -1.92
CA SER A 133 13.37 -4.68 -1.24
C SER A 133 12.36 -3.56 -1.56
N GLU A 134 12.80 -2.31 -1.73
CA GLU A 134 11.92 -1.18 -2.08
C GLU A 134 11.33 -1.28 -3.49
N SER A 135 11.96 -2.03 -4.40
CA SER A 135 11.41 -2.30 -5.72
C SER A 135 10.19 -3.23 -5.71
N ALA A 136 9.93 -3.88 -4.57
CA ALA A 136 8.79 -4.76 -4.39
C ALA A 136 7.51 -3.98 -4.06
N THR A 137 6.37 -4.64 -4.21
CA THR A 137 5.09 -4.03 -3.81
C THR A 137 5.08 -3.66 -2.32
N ARG A 138 4.43 -2.53 -2.01
CA ARG A 138 4.10 -2.10 -0.63
C ARG A 138 2.96 -2.90 -0.01
N PHE A 139 2.22 -3.66 -0.80
CA PHE A 139 1.15 -4.52 -0.30
C PHE A 139 1.70 -5.83 0.24
N ARG A 140 0.94 -6.48 1.11
CA ARG A 140 1.20 -7.80 1.66
C ARG A 140 -0.06 -8.61 1.49
N LEU A 141 0.10 -9.92 1.28
CA LEU A 141 -1.02 -10.83 1.11
C LEU A 141 -1.38 -11.42 2.48
N LEU A 142 -2.66 -11.38 2.83
CA LEU A 142 -3.16 -12.02 4.05
C LEU A 142 -3.42 -13.50 3.79
N GLU A 143 -3.16 -14.29 4.82
CA GLU A 143 -3.45 -15.73 4.88
C GLU A 143 -4.15 -16.05 6.21
N ALA A 144 -5.25 -16.78 6.13
CA ALA A 144 -5.94 -17.33 7.29
C ALA A 144 -6.41 -18.75 6.99
N ALA A 145 -6.30 -19.64 7.99
CA ALA A 145 -6.80 -21.02 7.89
C ALA A 145 -8.33 -21.10 8.03
N ASP A 146 -8.93 -20.11 8.69
CA ASP A 146 -10.38 -20.01 8.87
C ASP A 146 -10.79 -18.58 8.49
N CYS A 147 -11.51 -18.48 7.37
CA CYS A 147 -11.85 -17.28 6.63
C CYS A 147 -13.25 -17.44 6.04
N GLY A 148 -13.93 -16.34 5.77
CA GLY A 148 -15.30 -16.34 5.27
C GLY A 148 -16.12 -15.20 5.85
N MET A 149 -17.43 -15.30 5.71
CA MET A 149 -18.35 -14.29 6.24
C MET A 149 -18.64 -14.58 7.71
N PHE A 150 -18.16 -13.73 8.61
CA PHE A 150 -18.47 -13.88 10.03
C PHE A 150 -19.94 -13.52 10.30
N VAL A 151 -20.68 -14.46 10.89
CA VAL A 151 -22.08 -14.30 11.29
C VAL A 151 -22.16 -14.35 12.83
N PRO A 152 -22.53 -13.24 13.49
CA PRO A 152 -22.70 -13.21 14.95
C PRO A 152 -23.80 -14.15 15.44
N GLU A 153 -23.60 -14.73 16.63
CA GLU A 153 -24.58 -15.59 17.27
C GLU A 153 -25.61 -14.77 18.05
N GLY A 154 -26.88 -14.80 17.59
CA GLY A 154 -27.97 -14.11 18.27
C GLY A 154 -27.91 -12.59 18.18
N ARG A 155 -28.86 -11.93 18.86
CA ARG A 155 -29.05 -10.47 18.78
C ARG A 155 -27.94 -9.68 19.48
N ASP A 156 -27.46 -10.17 20.62
CA ASP A 156 -26.50 -9.44 21.45
C ASP A 156 -25.11 -9.39 20.79
N ALA A 157 -24.62 -10.50 20.24
CA ALA A 157 -23.35 -10.51 19.51
C ALA A 157 -23.43 -9.66 18.24
N LEU A 158 -24.57 -9.67 17.54
CA LEU A 158 -24.80 -8.82 16.38
C LEU A 158 -24.75 -7.33 16.75
N GLN A 159 -25.37 -6.95 17.87
CA GLN A 159 -25.35 -5.58 18.36
C GLN A 159 -23.94 -5.15 18.79
N GLN A 160 -23.22 -6.00 19.54
CA GLN A 160 -21.85 -5.72 19.97
C GLN A 160 -20.90 -5.55 18.78
N LYS A 161 -20.96 -6.45 17.79
CA LYS A 161 -20.15 -6.36 16.57
C LYS A 161 -20.45 -5.08 15.80
N ASN A 162 -21.72 -4.81 15.49
CA ASN A 162 -22.07 -3.62 14.72
C ASN A 162 -21.71 -2.33 15.45
N ALA A 163 -21.91 -2.26 16.78
CA ALA A 163 -21.53 -1.10 17.57
C ALA A 163 -20.03 -0.82 17.46
N TYR A 164 -19.19 -1.86 17.55
CA TYR A 164 -17.76 -1.74 17.40
C TYR A 164 -17.35 -1.36 15.98
N ASP A 165 -17.84 -2.08 14.96
CA ASP A 165 -17.53 -1.82 13.55
C ASP A 165 -17.91 -0.39 13.15
N ASN A 166 -19.10 0.08 13.57
CA ASN A 166 -19.59 1.41 13.28
C ASN A 166 -18.75 2.49 13.96
N SER A 167 -18.31 2.24 15.20
CA SER A 167 -17.38 3.15 15.91
C SER A 167 -16.01 3.20 15.23
N LEU A 168 -15.47 2.05 14.84
CA LEU A 168 -14.20 1.94 14.12
C LEU A 168 -14.27 2.69 12.78
N ALA A 169 -15.34 2.47 12.01
CA ALA A 169 -15.57 3.17 10.74
C ALA A 169 -15.72 4.69 10.92
N ALA A 170 -16.40 5.13 11.99
CA ALA A 170 -16.52 6.54 12.33
C ALA A 170 -15.17 7.20 12.64
N VAL A 171 -14.34 6.54 13.44
CA VAL A 171 -12.99 7.02 13.77
C VAL A 171 -12.12 7.06 12.52
N TYR A 172 -12.15 6.00 11.69
CA TYR A 172 -11.37 5.94 10.46
C TYR A 172 -11.79 7.01 9.46
N SER A 173 -13.10 7.19 9.24
CA SER A 173 -13.66 8.21 8.35
C SER A 173 -13.19 9.62 8.74
N ARG A 174 -13.27 9.97 10.03
CA ARG A 174 -12.76 11.27 10.53
C ARG A 174 -11.29 11.50 10.22
N GLN A 175 -10.47 10.45 10.35
CA GLN A 175 -9.02 10.54 10.17
C GLN A 175 -8.60 10.55 8.69
N CYS A 176 -9.34 9.84 7.84
CA CYS A 176 -8.84 9.44 6.52
C CYS A 176 -9.71 9.90 5.34
N TYR A 177 -10.98 10.27 5.58
CA TYR A 177 -11.90 10.77 4.55
C TYR A 177 -12.03 12.29 4.54
N GLY A 178 -11.54 13.01 5.57
CA GLY A 178 -11.71 14.46 5.75
C GLY A 178 -10.82 15.39 4.90
N GLY A 179 -10.30 14.94 3.75
CA GLY A 179 -9.28 15.67 2.99
C GLY A 179 -9.70 16.10 1.58
N HIS A 180 -10.42 17.22 1.47
CA HIS A 180 -10.50 17.99 0.22
C HIS A 180 -9.78 19.35 0.26
N GLU A 181 -9.12 19.69 1.37
CA GLU A 181 -8.27 20.88 1.47
C GLU A 181 -6.89 20.50 2.04
N ASN A 182 -5.86 20.88 1.28
CA ASN A 182 -4.41 20.93 1.50
C ASN A 182 -3.82 20.54 2.88
N ASP A 183 -2.70 19.79 2.81
CA ASP A 183 -1.58 19.81 3.77
C ASP A 183 -1.67 19.09 5.14
N VAL A 184 -2.53 18.09 5.33
CA VAL A 184 -2.32 17.12 6.42
C VAL A 184 -1.87 15.79 5.84
N SER A 185 -0.62 15.40 6.13
CA SER A 185 -0.14 14.04 5.85
C SER A 185 -1.13 13.06 6.46
N PRO A 186 -1.66 12.07 5.70
CA PRO A 186 -2.63 11.13 6.22
C PRO A 186 -2.09 10.52 7.51
N ALA A 187 -2.92 10.44 8.56
CA ALA A 187 -2.52 9.76 9.78
C ALA A 187 -1.97 8.37 9.42
N ALA A 188 -0.95 7.90 10.15
CA ALA A 188 -0.33 6.60 9.86
C ALA A 188 -1.37 5.45 9.85
N SER A 189 -2.47 5.60 10.59
CA SER A 189 -3.64 4.71 10.61
C SER A 189 -4.34 4.57 9.25
N CYS A 190 -4.33 5.60 8.41
CA CYS A 190 -4.91 5.59 7.06
C CYS A 190 -4.14 4.68 6.09
N GLY A 191 -2.94 4.24 6.47
CA GLY A 191 -2.06 3.42 5.67
C GLY A 191 -2.35 1.92 5.71
N THR A 192 -3.33 1.42 6.48
CA THR A 192 -3.57 -0.02 6.67
C THR A 192 -4.44 -0.65 5.57
N LEU A 193 -5.50 0.05 5.14
CA LEU A 193 -6.44 -0.40 4.10
C LEU A 193 -5.85 -0.24 2.69
N PRO A 194 -6.42 -0.90 1.66
CA PRO A 194 -5.90 -0.85 0.29
C PRO A 194 -5.78 0.56 -0.28
N VAL A 195 -6.75 1.42 0.02
CA VAL A 195 -6.71 2.87 -0.21
C VAL A 195 -7.16 3.62 1.06
N PRO A 196 -6.59 4.79 1.37
CA PRO A 196 -6.97 5.59 2.55
C PRO A 196 -8.44 6.02 2.57
N SER A 197 -9.00 6.29 1.39
CA SER A 197 -10.39 6.65 1.22
C SER A 197 -10.87 6.29 -0.19
N ILE A 198 -12.14 5.90 -0.28
CA ILE A 198 -12.84 5.76 -1.56
C ILE A 198 -13.37 7.15 -1.92
N ARG A 199 -12.98 7.65 -3.11
CA ARG A 199 -13.42 8.96 -3.60
C ARG A 199 -14.91 8.93 -3.93
N TRP A 200 -15.61 9.99 -3.53
CA TRP A 200 -17.01 10.22 -3.82
C TRP A 200 -17.27 11.70 -4.09
N THR A 201 -18.35 11.99 -4.79
CA THR A 201 -18.78 13.33 -5.17
C THR A 201 -20.16 13.60 -4.58
N ASN A 202 -20.48 14.88 -4.44
CA ASN A 202 -21.80 15.33 -4.03
C ASN A 202 -22.39 16.35 -4.99
N ALA A 203 -23.72 16.43 -4.98
CA ALA A 203 -24.46 17.42 -5.73
C ALA A 203 -25.80 17.75 -5.05
N SER A 204 -26.22 19.01 -5.15
CA SER A 204 -27.60 19.40 -4.83
C SER A 204 -28.49 19.07 -6.03
N THR A 205 -29.52 18.25 -5.82
CA THR A 205 -30.43 17.79 -6.87
C THR A 205 -31.89 17.99 -6.47
N GLU A 206 -32.80 17.86 -7.43
CA GLU A 206 -34.24 17.89 -7.14
C GLU A 206 -34.63 16.71 -6.25
N CYS A 207 -35.61 16.93 -5.39
CA CYS A 207 -36.07 15.90 -4.46
C CYS A 207 -36.61 14.68 -5.22
N PRO A 208 -36.16 13.45 -4.90
CA PRO A 208 -36.62 12.26 -5.61
C PRO A 208 -38.03 11.80 -5.20
N PHE A 209 -38.58 12.35 -4.10
CA PHE A 209 -39.90 12.03 -3.58
C PHE A 209 -40.97 13.00 -4.12
N ALA A 210 -42.23 12.80 -3.74
CA ALA A 210 -43.30 13.72 -4.15
C ALA A 210 -43.10 15.13 -3.56
N ASP A 211 -43.43 16.17 -4.33
CA ASP A 211 -43.20 17.58 -3.95
C ASP A 211 -43.80 17.95 -2.59
N GLU A 212 -44.92 17.35 -2.20
CA GLU A 212 -45.62 17.62 -0.95
C GLU A 212 -44.86 17.18 0.30
N VAL A 213 -44.03 16.13 0.22
CA VAL A 213 -43.28 15.59 1.37
C VAL A 213 -41.89 16.21 1.49
N CYS A 214 -41.35 16.74 0.39
CA CYS A 214 -40.04 17.35 0.33
C CYS A 214 -40.04 18.76 0.93
N MET A 215 -39.11 19.04 1.83
CA MET A 215 -38.93 20.39 2.36
C MET A 215 -38.07 21.28 1.44
N GLY A 216 -37.24 20.68 0.60
CA GLY A 216 -36.34 21.40 -0.32
C GLY A 216 -35.58 20.44 -1.23
N LYS A 217 -34.40 20.89 -1.69
CA LYS A 217 -33.53 20.09 -2.55
C LYS A 217 -32.91 18.91 -1.81
N SER A 218 -32.61 17.87 -2.57
CA SER A 218 -31.92 16.67 -2.09
C SER A 218 -30.41 16.81 -2.19
N PHE A 219 -29.71 16.08 -1.34
CA PHE A 219 -28.26 15.95 -1.33
C PHE A 219 -27.89 14.56 -1.85
N ARG A 220 -27.36 14.53 -3.08
CA ARG A 220 -26.91 13.30 -3.73
C ARG A 220 -25.44 13.09 -3.46
N MET A 221 -25.10 11.88 -3.05
CA MET A 221 -23.74 11.41 -2.83
C MET A 221 -23.50 10.18 -3.70
N GLU A 222 -22.44 10.17 -4.49
CA GLU A 222 -22.13 9.05 -5.38
C GLU A 222 -20.65 8.67 -5.35
N THR A 223 -20.36 7.38 -5.48
CA THR A 223 -18.98 6.93 -5.69
C THR A 223 -18.62 6.98 -7.17
N GLY A 224 -17.33 7.03 -7.46
CA GLY A 224 -16.84 6.47 -8.73
C GLY A 224 -17.06 4.96 -8.82
N MET A 225 -16.58 4.32 -9.88
CA MET A 225 -16.53 2.86 -9.95
C MET A 225 -15.48 2.32 -8.96
N VAL A 226 -15.95 1.67 -7.90
CA VAL A 226 -15.14 1.04 -6.86
C VAL A 226 -14.67 -0.33 -7.35
N ASP A 227 -13.45 -0.37 -7.89
CA ASP A 227 -12.77 -1.60 -8.30
C ASP A 227 -12.46 -2.53 -7.10
N SER A 228 -12.83 -3.81 -7.22
CA SER A 228 -12.67 -4.83 -6.17
C SER A 228 -11.21 -5.06 -5.78
N HIS A 229 -10.28 -4.93 -6.73
CA HIS A 229 -8.85 -5.10 -6.48
C HIS A 229 -8.23 -3.85 -5.86
N THR A 230 -8.44 -2.69 -6.48
CA THR A 230 -7.80 -1.42 -6.14
C THR A 230 -8.30 -0.88 -4.81
N HIS A 231 -9.61 -0.79 -4.63
CA HIS A 231 -10.21 -0.11 -3.49
C HIS A 231 -10.55 -1.06 -2.34
N LEU A 232 -11.01 -2.28 -2.65
CA LEU A 232 -11.45 -3.27 -1.67
C LEU A 232 -10.38 -4.32 -1.32
N GLY A 233 -9.31 -4.40 -2.10
CA GLY A 233 -8.13 -5.22 -1.78
C GLY A 233 -8.25 -6.69 -2.16
N ILE A 234 -9.20 -7.08 -3.02
CA ILE A 234 -9.30 -8.42 -3.57
C ILE A 234 -8.26 -8.58 -4.69
N ASN A 235 -7.10 -9.12 -4.36
CA ASN A 235 -5.92 -9.28 -5.22
C ASN A 235 -6.15 -10.24 -6.39
N GLU A 236 -6.82 -9.73 -7.42
CA GLU A 236 -7.12 -10.46 -8.66
C GLU A 236 -6.54 -9.84 -9.94
N GLN A 237 -6.38 -10.69 -10.95
CA GLN A 237 -6.09 -10.29 -12.34
C GLN A 237 -7.22 -9.42 -12.90
N GLU A 238 -6.93 -8.58 -13.89
CA GLU A 238 -7.93 -7.68 -14.50
C GLU A 238 -9.22 -8.41 -14.92
N GLN A 239 -9.07 -9.57 -15.56
CA GLN A 239 -10.19 -10.40 -16.00
C GLN A 239 -11.08 -10.97 -14.88
N ASN A 240 -10.60 -10.96 -13.63
CA ASN A 240 -11.31 -11.49 -12.47
C ASN A 240 -11.87 -10.39 -11.56
N ARG A 241 -11.69 -9.11 -11.93
CA ARG A 241 -12.14 -7.96 -11.13
C ARG A 241 -13.61 -7.65 -11.39
N VAL A 242 -14.23 -6.97 -10.43
CA VAL A 242 -15.57 -6.41 -10.55
C VAL A 242 -15.56 -4.97 -10.08
N GLN A 243 -16.48 -4.17 -10.60
CA GLN A 243 -16.64 -2.79 -10.18
C GLN A 243 -17.99 -2.62 -9.49
N TYR A 244 -17.97 -1.93 -8.35
CA TYR A 244 -19.14 -1.60 -7.55
C TYR A 244 -19.39 -0.10 -7.59
N TRP A 245 -20.65 0.31 -7.61
CA TRP A 245 -21.04 1.72 -7.54
C TRP A 245 -22.21 1.90 -6.59
N ARG A 246 -22.18 3.01 -5.83
CA ARG A 246 -23.20 3.42 -4.88
C ARG A 246 -23.62 4.86 -5.15
N GLU A 247 -24.92 5.10 -5.05
CA GLU A 247 -25.53 6.42 -4.94
C GLU A 247 -26.48 6.44 -3.74
N THR A 248 -26.46 7.53 -2.99
CA THR A 248 -27.37 7.80 -1.89
C THR A 248 -27.93 9.21 -2.08
N ASP A 249 -29.25 9.34 -2.16
CA ASP A 249 -29.94 10.63 -2.34
C ASP A 249 -30.80 10.94 -1.12
N CYS A 250 -30.50 12.01 -0.38
CA CYS A 250 -31.13 12.34 0.90
C CYS A 250 -31.85 13.69 0.87
N ALA A 251 -33.12 13.73 1.28
CA ALA A 251 -33.92 14.95 1.33
C ALA A 251 -34.54 15.17 2.73
N PRO A 252 -34.41 16.37 3.31
CA PRO A 252 -35.20 16.78 4.47
C PRO A 252 -36.70 16.79 4.13
N LEU A 253 -37.52 16.30 5.05
CA LEU A 253 -38.96 16.17 4.85
C LEU A 253 -39.75 17.19 5.67
N VAL A 254 -40.94 17.54 5.19
CA VAL A 254 -41.87 18.43 5.89
C VAL A 254 -42.38 17.76 7.17
N SER A 255 -42.13 18.35 8.34
CA SER A 255 -42.46 17.75 9.65
C SER A 255 -43.85 18.04 10.22
N GLN A 256 -44.56 19.04 9.71
CA GLN A 256 -45.83 19.53 10.28
C GLN A 256 -47.04 19.32 9.36
N ARG A 257 -47.09 19.99 8.21
CA ARG A 257 -48.29 20.03 7.35
C ARG A 257 -48.61 18.63 6.80
N GLY A 258 -49.72 18.03 7.21
CA GLY A 258 -50.22 16.76 6.68
C GLY A 258 -49.47 15.50 7.12
N PHE A 259 -48.25 15.65 7.65
CA PHE A 259 -47.38 14.52 8.04
C PHE A 259 -47.20 14.36 9.55
N SER A 260 -47.79 15.23 10.37
CA SER A 260 -47.90 15.01 11.81
C SER A 260 -49.20 15.50 12.42
N ARG A 261 -49.55 14.97 13.59
CA ARG A 261 -50.77 15.32 14.35
C ARG A 261 -50.54 15.14 15.84
N PHE A 262 -50.98 16.11 16.65
CA PHE A 262 -51.06 15.98 18.09
C PHE A 262 -52.13 14.96 18.52
N LEU A 263 -51.83 14.19 19.56
CA LEU A 263 -52.75 13.23 20.16
C LEU A 263 -53.62 13.90 21.20
N ASN A 264 -54.94 13.77 21.03
CA ASN A 264 -55.95 14.40 21.87
C ASN A 264 -57.09 13.43 22.22
N GLY A 265 -57.75 13.69 23.34
CA GLY A 265 -58.95 12.99 23.79
C GLY A 265 -58.69 11.55 24.20
N THR A 266 -59.47 10.62 23.64
CA THR A 266 -59.43 9.20 24.00
C THR A 266 -58.10 8.54 23.63
N GLU A 267 -57.51 8.92 22.50
CA GLU A 267 -56.26 8.33 21.99
C GLU A 267 -55.04 8.65 22.88
N ALA A 268 -54.96 9.88 23.40
CA ALA A 268 -53.92 10.27 24.35
C ALA A 268 -54.07 9.50 25.68
N ARG A 269 -55.31 9.40 26.19
CA ARG A 269 -55.63 8.69 27.44
C ARG A 269 -55.35 7.19 27.38
N GLU A 270 -55.64 6.53 26.25
CA GLU A 270 -55.33 5.11 26.03
C GLU A 270 -53.82 4.83 26.13
N LEU A 271 -52.99 5.80 25.74
CA LEU A 271 -51.53 5.72 25.85
C LEU A 271 -51.01 6.18 27.22
N GLY A 272 -51.88 6.66 28.11
CA GLY A 272 -51.54 7.14 29.45
C GLY A 272 -50.96 8.56 29.50
N TRP A 273 -51.28 9.42 28.52
CA TRP A 273 -50.78 10.78 28.42
C TRP A 273 -51.90 11.82 28.38
N ASP A 274 -51.56 13.05 28.77
CA ASP A 274 -52.42 14.22 28.60
C ASP A 274 -52.50 14.64 27.12
N ASP A 275 -53.54 15.40 26.78
CA ASP A 275 -53.77 15.95 25.44
C ASP A 275 -52.60 16.89 25.03
N ASP A 276 -52.29 16.91 23.73
CA ASP A 276 -51.23 17.72 23.10
C ASP A 276 -49.78 17.48 23.61
N VAL A 277 -49.55 16.42 24.40
CA VAL A 277 -48.19 16.02 24.86
C VAL A 277 -47.47 15.14 23.85
N LEU A 278 -48.20 14.39 23.03
CA LEU A 278 -47.65 13.47 22.05
C LEU A 278 -47.93 13.93 20.63
N ILE A 279 -46.93 13.83 19.76
CA ILE A 279 -47.05 14.09 18.34
C ILE A 279 -46.80 12.80 17.55
N LYS A 280 -47.76 12.42 16.70
CA LYS A 280 -47.64 11.31 15.75
C LYS A 280 -47.09 11.80 14.42
N TYR A 281 -46.17 11.05 13.83
CA TYR A 281 -45.63 11.28 12.49
C TYR A 281 -46.12 10.21 11.50
N PHE A 282 -46.45 10.61 10.27
CA PHE A 282 -47.14 9.78 9.26
C PHE A 282 -46.35 9.66 7.94
N TYR A 283 -45.10 9.22 8.00
CA TYR A 283 -44.28 8.90 6.82
C TYR A 283 -44.42 7.45 6.34
N GLY A 284 -45.29 6.67 6.98
CA GLY A 284 -45.54 5.27 6.67
C GLY A 284 -45.97 4.46 7.89
N GLY A 285 -46.66 3.34 7.67
CA GLY A 285 -47.16 2.48 8.74
C GLY A 285 -46.09 1.53 9.29
N MET A 286 -46.14 1.26 10.59
CA MET A 286 -45.27 0.32 11.30
C MET A 286 -46.06 -0.92 11.72
N GLY A 287 -45.89 -2.04 11.02
CA GLY A 287 -46.64 -3.27 11.26
C GLY A 287 -48.15 -3.05 11.09
N ALA A 288 -48.92 -3.23 12.17
CA ALA A 288 -50.36 -2.96 12.18
C ALA A 288 -50.71 -1.48 12.41
N GLN A 289 -49.73 -0.64 12.75
CA GLN A 289 -49.94 0.78 13.04
C GLN A 289 -49.95 1.60 11.76
N ASN A 290 -50.83 2.60 11.71
CA ASN A 290 -50.96 3.55 10.59
C ASN A 290 -50.07 4.80 10.73
N TYR A 291 -49.14 4.82 11.69
CA TYR A 291 -48.20 5.91 11.92
C TYR A 291 -46.77 5.37 11.99
N THR A 292 -45.80 6.27 11.80
CA THR A 292 -44.36 5.94 11.76
C THR A 292 -43.72 6.02 13.12
N HIS A 293 -43.96 7.11 13.84
CA HIS A 293 -43.33 7.38 15.12
C HIS A 293 -44.22 8.24 16.01
N ILE A 294 -44.08 8.11 17.32
CA ILE A 294 -44.67 9.01 18.32
C ILE A 294 -43.55 9.64 19.10
N TYR A 295 -43.55 10.96 19.19
CA TYR A 295 -42.61 11.73 19.99
C TYR A 295 -43.33 12.45 21.12
N ASN A 296 -42.64 12.61 22.26
CA ASN A 296 -43.14 13.33 23.43
C ASN A 296 -42.58 14.75 23.47
N THR A 297 -43.45 15.75 23.43
CA THR A 297 -43.07 17.18 23.38
C THR A 297 -42.34 17.65 24.62
N TYR A 298 -42.49 16.96 25.77
CA TYR A 298 -41.67 17.22 26.96
C TYR A 298 -40.18 16.96 26.75
N GLY A 299 -39.77 16.34 25.63
CA GLY A 299 -38.37 16.30 25.22
C GLY A 299 -37.70 17.68 25.25
N GLU A 300 -38.44 18.77 24.98
CA GLU A 300 -37.90 20.14 25.05
C GLU A 300 -37.55 20.61 26.46
N SER A 301 -38.16 20.06 27.50
CA SER A 301 -38.00 20.51 28.90
C SER A 301 -37.42 19.46 29.85
N THR A 302 -36.97 18.32 29.33
CA THR A 302 -36.50 17.17 30.13
C THR A 302 -34.98 17.10 30.32
N GLN A 303 -34.24 18.13 29.90
CA GLN A 303 -32.78 18.23 30.05
C GLN A 303 -32.02 17.11 29.31
N ILE A 304 -32.51 16.71 28.14
CA ILE A 304 -31.86 15.71 27.29
C ILE A 304 -31.37 16.36 25.98
N GLY A 305 -30.19 15.92 25.50
CA GLY A 305 -29.61 16.35 24.22
C GLY A 305 -30.27 15.67 23.01
N TYR A 306 -29.64 15.67 21.84
CA TYR A 306 -30.22 15.09 20.63
C TYR A 306 -30.68 13.65 20.83
N SER A 307 -31.82 13.31 20.22
CA SER A 307 -32.29 11.93 20.06
C SER A 307 -32.50 11.63 18.59
N THR A 308 -32.22 10.39 18.20
CA THR A 308 -32.39 9.96 16.81
C THR A 308 -33.10 8.62 16.74
N TRP A 309 -33.97 8.50 15.74
CA TRP A 309 -34.62 7.24 15.38
C TRP A 309 -34.36 6.97 13.91
N VAL A 310 -34.12 5.71 13.58
CA VAL A 310 -33.87 5.28 12.21
C VAL A 310 -34.71 4.08 11.88
N ILE A 311 -35.30 4.10 10.69
CA ILE A 311 -36.18 3.07 10.18
C ILE A 311 -35.77 2.82 8.73
N SER A 312 -35.83 1.57 8.28
CA SER A 312 -35.54 1.22 6.90
C SER A 312 -36.66 0.43 6.27
N ASN A 313 -36.80 0.58 4.95
CA ASN A 313 -37.64 -0.25 4.10
C ASN A 313 -36.79 -0.77 2.94
N ASP A 314 -36.81 -2.08 2.77
CA ASP A 314 -36.26 -2.77 1.61
C ASP A 314 -37.46 -3.29 0.80
N PRO A 315 -37.78 -2.69 -0.35
CA PRO A 315 -38.95 -3.06 -1.15
C PRO A 315 -38.90 -4.52 -1.63
N SER A 316 -37.70 -5.07 -1.77
CA SER A 316 -37.47 -6.42 -2.28
C SER A 316 -37.66 -7.49 -1.20
N ARG A 317 -37.67 -7.07 0.08
CA ARG A 317 -37.96 -7.94 1.23
C ARG A 317 -39.40 -7.72 1.69
N ASN A 318 -40.25 -8.72 1.47
CA ASN A 318 -41.64 -8.77 1.97
C ASN A 318 -41.79 -8.67 3.51
N ALA A 319 -40.70 -8.65 4.26
CA ALA A 319 -40.65 -8.62 5.73
C ALA A 319 -40.34 -7.22 6.32
N SER A 320 -40.28 -6.16 5.51
CA SER A 320 -40.08 -4.80 6.03
C SER A 320 -41.23 -4.39 6.97
N LEU A 321 -40.90 -4.11 8.24
CA LEU A 321 -41.88 -3.69 9.26
C LEU A 321 -42.50 -2.33 8.94
N TRP A 322 -41.71 -1.44 8.35
CA TRP A 322 -42.15 -0.12 7.92
C TRP A 322 -42.57 -0.16 6.45
N ARG A 323 -43.73 0.43 6.15
CA ARG A 323 -44.23 0.63 4.79
C ARG A 323 -44.34 2.13 4.53
N PRO A 324 -43.50 2.71 3.65
CA PRO A 324 -43.54 4.14 3.36
C PRO A 324 -44.89 4.54 2.77
N ILE A 325 -45.30 5.79 3.00
CA ILE A 325 -46.42 6.39 2.25
C ILE A 325 -46.10 6.47 0.76
N GLU A 326 -47.13 6.56 -0.08
CA GLU A 326 -46.98 6.67 -1.54
C GLU A 326 -46.04 7.82 -1.95
N ALA A 327 -46.12 8.96 -1.26
CA ALA A 327 -45.25 10.12 -1.49
C ALA A 327 -43.74 9.82 -1.30
N LEU A 328 -43.39 8.81 -0.52
CA LEU A 328 -42.00 8.36 -0.28
C LEU A 328 -41.63 7.07 -1.02
N ALA A 329 -42.61 6.41 -1.66
CA ALA A 329 -42.39 5.13 -2.32
C ALA A 329 -41.56 5.33 -3.60
N LEU A 330 -40.44 4.60 -3.69
CA LEU A 330 -39.56 4.61 -4.86
C LEU A 330 -39.29 3.19 -5.32
N ASP A 331 -39.41 2.95 -6.63
CA ASP A 331 -39.10 1.65 -7.22
C ASP A 331 -37.59 1.38 -7.19
N HIS A 332 -37.22 0.15 -6.82
CA HIS A 332 -35.85 -0.36 -6.81
C HIS A 332 -34.85 0.48 -6.00
N ARG A 333 -35.29 1.13 -4.92
CA ARG A 333 -34.41 1.85 -3.98
C ARG A 333 -34.64 1.38 -2.56
N ASP A 334 -33.57 1.25 -1.80
CA ASP A 334 -33.69 1.01 -0.36
C ASP A 334 -33.89 2.35 0.34
N LEU A 335 -34.90 2.44 1.20
CA LEU A 335 -35.24 3.66 1.90
C LEU A 335 -34.78 3.61 3.35
N THR A 336 -34.14 4.68 3.81
CA THR A 336 -33.86 4.93 5.22
C THR A 336 -34.54 6.24 5.62
N LEU A 337 -35.46 6.17 6.58
CA LEU A 337 -36.03 7.33 7.24
C LEU A 337 -35.32 7.54 8.56
N LEU A 338 -34.85 8.76 8.79
CA LEU A 338 -34.25 9.18 10.04
C LEU A 338 -35.03 10.36 10.62
N LEU A 339 -35.24 10.37 11.92
CA LEU A 339 -35.85 11.46 12.67
C LEU A 339 -34.85 11.96 13.69
N ILE A 340 -34.55 13.25 13.67
CA ILE A 340 -33.64 13.91 14.60
C ILE A 340 -34.46 14.86 15.47
N ALA A 341 -34.49 14.62 16.79
CA ALA A 341 -35.10 15.51 17.75
C ALA A 341 -34.01 16.30 18.51
N PRO A 342 -34.06 17.65 18.50
CA PRO A 342 -33.14 18.49 19.28
C PRO A 342 -33.41 18.44 20.78
N ASN A 343 -34.63 18.05 21.20
CA ASN A 343 -35.03 18.00 22.61
C ASN A 343 -34.73 19.32 23.34
N SER A 344 -33.98 19.31 24.45
CA SER A 344 -33.67 20.49 25.27
C SER A 344 -32.48 21.30 24.77
N ILE A 345 -31.96 21.03 23.57
CA ILE A 345 -30.82 21.79 23.03
C ILE A 345 -31.23 23.22 22.66
N VAL A 346 -30.39 24.17 23.06
CA VAL A 346 -30.49 25.58 22.71
C VAL A 346 -29.25 26.03 21.94
N HIS A 347 -29.44 26.80 20.89
CA HIS A 347 -28.39 27.30 20.01
C HIS A 347 -27.95 28.69 20.45
N LEU A 348 -26.64 28.93 20.40
CA LEU A 348 -26.06 30.26 20.69
C LEU A 348 -26.43 31.32 19.64
N GLN A 349 -26.70 30.90 18.42
CA GLN A 349 -27.04 31.75 17.28
C GLN A 349 -28.21 31.12 16.52
N PRO A 350 -29.03 31.93 15.81
CA PRO A 350 -30.05 31.37 14.94
C PRO A 350 -29.40 30.52 13.84
N ASN A 351 -30.11 29.51 13.36
CA ASN A 351 -29.60 28.59 12.35
C ASN A 351 -30.64 28.32 11.26
N ASP A 352 -30.27 28.57 10.01
CA ASP A 352 -31.15 28.42 8.83
C ASP A 352 -31.17 26.99 8.25
N ASP A 353 -30.42 26.05 8.84
CA ASP A 353 -30.40 24.65 8.38
C ASP A 353 -31.83 24.04 8.40
N PRO A 354 -32.27 23.32 7.35
CA PRO A 354 -33.62 22.79 7.27
C PRO A 354 -33.96 21.75 8.36
N VAL A 355 -32.94 21.06 8.89
CA VAL A 355 -33.07 19.98 9.89
C VAL A 355 -32.75 20.51 11.30
N PHE A 356 -31.69 21.29 11.44
CA PHE A 356 -31.22 21.87 12.70
C PHE A 356 -31.71 23.31 12.92
N GLY A 357 -32.78 23.70 12.22
CA GLY A 357 -33.32 25.06 12.23
C GLY A 357 -33.71 25.50 13.63
N ALA A 358 -33.21 26.67 14.05
CA ALA A 358 -33.44 27.21 15.39
C ALA A 358 -33.59 28.73 15.33
N HIS A 359 -34.83 29.22 15.39
CA HIS A 359 -35.15 30.64 15.28
C HIS A 359 -36.01 31.16 16.44
N ILE A 360 -36.40 30.32 17.39
CA ILE A 360 -37.27 30.71 18.50
C ILE A 360 -36.43 31.34 19.62
N PRO A 361 -36.42 32.66 19.82
CA PRO A 361 -35.58 33.29 20.83
C PRO A 361 -36.07 32.96 22.24
N VAL A 362 -35.11 32.79 23.15
CA VAL A 362 -35.31 32.61 24.59
C VAL A 362 -34.32 33.50 25.32
N ASP A 363 -34.84 34.46 26.06
CA ASP A 363 -34.01 35.35 26.88
C ASP A 363 -33.67 34.67 28.21
N LEU A 364 -32.38 34.59 28.51
CA LEU A 364 -31.85 34.02 29.72
C LEU A 364 -31.81 35.06 30.86
N PRO A 365 -31.82 34.62 32.14
CA PRO A 365 -31.78 35.54 33.29
C PRO A 365 -30.55 36.45 33.36
N ASP A 366 -29.46 36.07 32.68
CA ASP A 366 -28.22 36.85 32.58
C ASP A 366 -28.25 37.93 31.49
N GLY A 367 -29.37 38.05 30.77
CA GLY A 367 -29.57 39.03 29.69
C GLY A 367 -29.07 38.58 28.31
N SER A 368 -28.57 37.35 28.18
CA SER A 368 -28.24 36.76 26.87
C SER A 368 -29.47 36.12 26.22
N THR A 369 -29.48 36.02 24.88
CA THR A 369 -30.56 35.36 24.11
C THR A 369 -30.00 34.10 23.45
N VAL A 370 -30.70 32.98 23.64
CA VAL A 370 -30.44 31.71 22.95
C VAL A 370 -31.63 31.33 22.06
N TYR A 371 -31.46 30.34 21.19
CA TYR A 371 -32.47 29.99 20.20
C TYR A 371 -32.88 28.52 20.34
N ARG A 372 -34.17 28.27 20.48
CA ARG A 372 -34.75 26.92 20.43
C ARG A 372 -35.04 26.51 19.00
N ALA A 373 -35.06 25.19 18.79
CA ALA A 373 -35.37 24.59 17.51
C ALA A 373 -36.80 24.91 17.04
N ASP A 374 -36.99 24.96 15.73
CA ASP A 374 -38.28 25.28 15.11
C ASP A 374 -39.27 24.11 15.13
N ARG A 375 -38.79 22.90 15.41
CA ARG A 375 -39.52 21.64 15.26
C ARG A 375 -39.12 20.65 16.36
N TYR A 376 -40.09 19.87 16.82
CA TYR A 376 -39.87 18.78 17.78
C TYR A 376 -39.00 17.64 17.23
N ALA A 377 -39.19 17.28 15.97
CA ALA A 377 -38.35 16.34 15.25
C ALA A 377 -38.29 16.72 13.77
N SER A 378 -37.11 16.56 13.19
CA SER A 378 -36.78 16.84 11.80
C SER A 378 -36.52 15.52 11.06
N PRO A 379 -37.39 15.12 10.12
CA PRO A 379 -37.21 13.91 9.34
C PRO A 379 -36.32 14.14 8.11
N ILE A 380 -35.51 13.14 7.76
CA ILE A 380 -34.81 13.05 6.48
C ILE A 380 -35.08 11.66 5.89
N ALA A 381 -35.39 11.58 4.60
CA ALA A 381 -35.43 10.31 3.90
C ALA A 381 -34.24 10.20 2.93
N CYS A 382 -33.57 9.06 2.97
CA CYS A 382 -32.45 8.72 2.10
C CYS A 382 -32.79 7.49 1.26
N ALA A 383 -32.48 7.55 -0.03
CA ALA A 383 -32.71 6.47 -0.96
C ALA A 383 -31.38 5.95 -1.55
N ASP A 384 -31.07 4.69 -1.30
CA ASP A 384 -29.85 4.03 -1.74
C ASP A 384 -30.04 3.30 -3.08
N ARG A 385 -29.03 3.38 -3.94
CA ARG A 385 -28.90 2.62 -5.19
C ARG A 385 -27.50 2.03 -5.32
N HIS A 386 -27.47 0.83 -5.87
CA HIS A 386 -26.27 0.04 -6.07
C HIS A 386 -26.23 -0.54 -7.48
N ARG A 387 -25.04 -0.75 -8.02
CA ARG A 387 -24.85 -1.57 -9.23
C ARG A 387 -23.51 -2.29 -9.20
N ILE A 388 -23.46 -3.40 -9.92
CA ILE A 388 -22.23 -4.14 -10.21
C ILE A 388 -21.99 -4.08 -11.72
N CYS A 389 -20.73 -3.89 -12.10
CA CYS A 389 -20.29 -3.91 -13.47
C CYS A 389 -19.19 -4.96 -13.68
N ASN A 390 -19.26 -5.64 -14.81
CA ASN A 390 -18.21 -6.51 -15.31
C ASN A 390 -17.27 -5.69 -16.21
N PRO A 391 -16.02 -5.42 -15.78
CA PRO A 391 -15.10 -4.59 -16.55
C PRO A 391 -14.65 -5.26 -17.87
N ASN A 392 -14.82 -6.58 -18.03
CA ASN A 392 -14.36 -7.31 -19.21
C ASN A 392 -15.20 -7.04 -20.46
N ASN A 393 -16.50 -6.81 -20.27
CA ASN A 393 -17.47 -6.57 -21.34
C ASN A 393 -18.19 -5.22 -21.20
N GLY A 394 -17.98 -4.49 -20.10
CA GLY A 394 -18.62 -3.20 -19.83
C GLY A 394 -20.10 -3.30 -19.43
N VAL A 395 -20.63 -4.50 -19.22
CA VAL A 395 -22.04 -4.70 -18.86
C VAL A 395 -22.23 -4.49 -17.36
N CYS A 396 -23.27 -3.73 -17.01
CA CYS A 396 -23.64 -3.44 -15.63
C CYS A 396 -25.07 -3.89 -15.34
N THR A 397 -25.34 -4.21 -14.07
CA THR A 397 -26.73 -4.28 -13.59
C THR A 397 -27.39 -2.90 -13.67
N ALA A 398 -28.71 -2.89 -13.77
CA ALA A 398 -29.47 -1.67 -13.51
C ALA A 398 -29.23 -1.19 -12.07
N PRO A 399 -29.27 0.14 -11.79
CA PRO A 399 -29.27 0.65 -10.44
C PRO A 399 -30.45 0.10 -9.63
N GLN A 400 -30.18 -0.44 -8.44
CA GLN A 400 -31.16 -1.19 -7.64
C GLN A 400 -30.83 -1.14 -6.15
N GLY A 401 -31.77 -1.60 -5.30
CA GLY A 401 -31.54 -1.81 -3.87
C GLY A 401 -30.51 -2.91 -3.57
N ALA A 402 -29.96 -2.91 -2.36
CA ALA A 402 -28.91 -3.80 -1.91
C ALA A 402 -29.33 -5.27 -1.89
N ALA A 403 -30.60 -5.59 -1.57
CA ALA A 403 -31.06 -6.98 -1.52
C ALA A 403 -31.12 -7.67 -2.87
N ASP A 404 -31.35 -6.91 -3.94
CA ASP A 404 -31.43 -7.42 -5.30
C ASP A 404 -30.07 -7.46 -6.00
N LEU A 405 -29.06 -6.82 -5.40
CA LEU A 405 -27.74 -6.61 -5.99
C LEU A 405 -27.08 -7.90 -6.45
N VAL A 406 -26.94 -8.87 -5.55
CA VAL A 406 -26.25 -10.15 -5.84
C VAL A 406 -27.03 -10.98 -6.85
N ARG A 407 -28.36 -11.07 -6.68
CA ARG A 407 -29.23 -11.85 -7.57
C ARG A 407 -29.15 -11.34 -9.00
N ASN A 408 -29.28 -10.04 -9.19
CA ASN A 408 -29.29 -9.43 -10.51
C ASN A 408 -27.87 -9.35 -11.11
N ALA A 409 -26.82 -9.27 -10.29
CA ALA A 409 -25.44 -9.36 -10.77
C ALA A 409 -25.08 -10.76 -11.28
N ARG A 410 -25.69 -11.82 -10.73
CA ARG A 410 -25.53 -13.21 -11.17
C ARG A 410 -26.36 -13.55 -12.42
N ALA A 411 -27.13 -12.60 -12.95
CA ALA A 411 -27.89 -12.82 -14.17
C ALA A 411 -26.95 -13.08 -15.37
N PRO A 412 -27.28 -14.01 -16.29
CA PRO A 412 -26.39 -14.39 -17.39
C PRO A 412 -25.93 -13.23 -18.27
N GLU A 413 -26.73 -12.17 -18.36
CA GLU A 413 -26.50 -10.98 -19.18
C GLU A 413 -25.25 -10.20 -18.71
N VAL A 414 -24.93 -10.21 -17.42
CA VAL A 414 -23.74 -9.55 -16.86
C VAL A 414 -22.46 -10.32 -17.24
N GLY A 415 -22.57 -11.65 -17.41
CA GLY A 415 -21.48 -12.50 -17.89
C GLY A 415 -20.31 -12.63 -16.91
N LEU A 416 -20.58 -12.77 -15.61
CA LEU A 416 -19.54 -12.93 -14.59
C LEU A 416 -18.87 -14.31 -14.67
N ASN A 417 -17.55 -14.35 -14.51
CA ASN A 417 -16.82 -15.60 -14.28
C ASN A 417 -16.83 -16.03 -12.80
N ALA A 418 -16.33 -17.23 -12.49
CA ALA A 418 -16.32 -17.79 -11.15
C ALA A 418 -15.68 -16.87 -10.08
N ALA A 419 -14.53 -16.24 -10.39
CA ALA A 419 -13.85 -15.32 -9.47
C ALA A 419 -14.66 -14.04 -9.23
N GLN A 420 -15.29 -13.52 -10.30
CA GLN A 420 -16.15 -12.35 -10.22
C GLN A 420 -17.42 -12.64 -9.40
N VAL A 421 -18.02 -13.83 -9.54
CA VAL A 421 -19.17 -14.26 -8.72
C VAL A 421 -18.78 -14.27 -7.23
N ALA A 422 -17.66 -14.90 -6.87
CA ALA A 422 -17.20 -14.94 -5.49
C ALA A 422 -16.93 -13.53 -4.91
N ALA A 423 -16.36 -12.63 -5.72
CA ALA A 423 -16.17 -11.22 -5.34
C ALA A 423 -17.50 -10.49 -5.14
N VAL A 424 -18.48 -10.70 -6.02
CA VAL A 424 -19.81 -10.09 -5.94
C VAL A 424 -20.57 -10.54 -4.69
N ASP A 425 -20.50 -11.81 -4.33
CA ASP A 425 -21.18 -12.29 -3.11
C ASP A 425 -20.59 -11.67 -1.86
N ARG A 426 -19.26 -11.58 -1.79
CA ARG A 426 -18.55 -10.93 -0.69
C ARG A 426 -18.91 -9.44 -0.60
N ILE A 427 -18.93 -8.73 -1.73
CA ILE A 427 -19.35 -7.33 -1.80
C ILE A 427 -20.81 -7.19 -1.35
N GLY A 428 -21.71 -7.97 -1.93
CA GLY A 428 -23.14 -7.90 -1.65
C GLY A 428 -23.50 -8.18 -0.19
N PHE A 429 -22.86 -9.18 0.42
CA PHE A 429 -23.04 -9.46 1.85
C PHE A 429 -22.77 -8.22 2.70
N PHE A 430 -21.61 -7.56 2.49
CA PHE A 430 -21.23 -6.41 3.29
C PHE A 430 -21.96 -5.12 2.93
N VAL A 431 -22.39 -4.93 1.68
CA VAL A 431 -23.26 -3.82 1.25
C VAL A 431 -24.56 -3.83 2.06
N THR A 432 -25.19 -4.98 2.26
CA THR A 432 -26.44 -5.07 3.06
C THR A 432 -26.23 -4.77 4.55
N SER A 433 -25.00 -4.92 5.06
CA SER A 433 -24.63 -4.60 6.45
C SER A 433 -24.05 -3.18 6.63
N SER A 434 -23.89 -2.46 5.51
CA SER A 434 -23.35 -1.10 5.43
C SER A 434 -24.40 -0.20 4.76
N THR A 435 -25.53 0.02 5.45
CA THR A 435 -26.55 1.02 5.09
C THR A 435 -26.57 2.15 6.13
N PHE A 436 -27.24 3.27 5.83
CA PHE A 436 -27.40 4.36 6.82
C PHE A 436 -28.12 3.87 8.07
N HIS A 437 -29.18 3.06 7.90
CA HIS A 437 -29.83 2.38 9.02
C HIS A 437 -28.84 1.56 9.88
N GLN A 438 -27.97 0.76 9.24
CA GLN A 438 -27.00 -0.07 9.95
C GLN A 438 -25.92 0.73 10.69
N LEU A 439 -25.56 1.93 10.23
CA LEU A 439 -24.61 2.81 10.92
C LEU A 439 -25.24 3.54 12.11
N ILE A 440 -26.50 3.97 11.96
CA ILE A 440 -27.18 4.82 12.95
C ILE A 440 -27.71 3.99 14.13
N TRP A 441 -28.30 2.82 13.93
CA TRP A 441 -29.06 2.14 14.98
C TRP A 441 -28.25 1.78 16.24
N THR A 442 -26.94 1.50 16.12
CA THR A 442 -26.08 1.24 17.29
C THR A 442 -25.42 2.48 17.86
N ARG A 443 -25.34 3.56 17.09
CA ARG A 443 -24.68 4.81 17.49
C ARG A 443 -25.67 5.86 18.01
N THR A 444 -26.94 5.72 17.67
CA THR A 444 -28.01 6.66 18.01
C THR A 444 -27.55 8.10 17.74
N GLN A 445 -27.72 9.06 18.64
CA GLN A 445 -27.29 10.45 18.43
C GLN A 445 -25.77 10.67 18.26
N SER A 446 -24.91 9.69 18.60
CA SER A 446 -23.44 9.86 18.51
C SER A 446 -22.89 9.84 17.08
N TYR A 447 -23.71 9.60 16.05
CA TYR A 447 -23.29 9.83 14.66
C TYR A 447 -23.28 11.30 14.26
N LEU A 448 -24.06 12.13 14.94
CA LEU A 448 -24.20 13.54 14.60
C LEU A 448 -22.91 14.31 14.88
N LYS A 449 -22.42 15.03 13.88
CA LYS A 449 -21.37 16.04 14.01
C LYS A 449 -21.84 17.21 14.85
N ALA A 450 -23.10 17.61 14.74
CA ALA A 450 -23.70 18.65 15.57
C ALA A 450 -23.57 18.34 17.07
N GLN A 451 -23.74 17.08 17.47
CA GLN A 451 -23.61 16.62 18.87
C GLN A 451 -22.19 16.85 19.43
N GLU A 452 -21.14 16.85 18.60
CA GLU A 452 -19.76 17.11 19.01
C GLU A 452 -19.52 18.57 19.40
N LEU A 453 -20.42 19.45 18.98
CA LEU A 453 -20.41 20.89 19.22
C LEU A 453 -21.38 21.30 20.34
N VAL A 454 -21.95 20.32 21.06
CA VAL A 454 -22.82 20.54 22.22
C VAL A 454 -22.02 20.39 23.50
N ALA A 455 -22.11 21.39 24.37
CA ALA A 455 -21.64 21.31 25.76
C ALA A 455 -22.83 21.52 26.71
N GLU A 456 -23.06 20.56 27.62
CA GLU A 456 -24.28 20.47 28.41
C GLU A 456 -25.52 20.34 27.50
N LEU A 457 -26.20 21.44 27.20
CA LEU A 457 -27.32 21.52 26.23
C LEU A 457 -27.18 22.74 25.29
N LEU A 458 -26.00 23.37 25.31
CA LEU A 458 -25.70 24.56 24.53
C LEU A 458 -24.98 24.16 23.25
N GLN A 459 -25.62 24.41 22.11
CA GLN A 459 -25.11 24.14 20.78
C GLN A 459 -24.31 25.34 20.27
N LEU A 460 -23.04 25.11 19.94
CA LEU A 460 -22.23 26.09 19.22
C LEU A 460 -22.81 26.37 17.82
N PRO A 461 -22.51 27.54 17.20
CA PRO A 461 -23.01 27.88 15.88
C PRO A 461 -22.79 26.76 14.87
N LEU A 462 -23.87 26.41 14.15
CA LEU A 462 -23.87 25.43 13.07
C LEU A 462 -23.96 26.16 11.73
N PRO A 463 -23.35 25.63 10.65
CA PRO A 463 -23.55 26.15 9.31
C PRO A 463 -24.95 25.79 8.78
N SER A 464 -25.42 26.53 7.78
CA SER A 464 -26.75 26.36 7.16
C SER A 464 -26.90 25.06 6.35
N ASP A 465 -25.79 24.35 6.11
CA ASP A 465 -25.71 23.07 5.42
C ASP A 465 -25.28 21.92 6.36
N GLN A 466 -25.43 22.09 7.67
CA GLN A 466 -25.08 21.09 8.67
C GLN A 466 -25.67 19.71 8.36
N TRP A 467 -26.93 19.62 7.92
CA TRP A 467 -27.54 18.34 7.55
C TRP A 467 -26.81 17.63 6.39
N GLN A 468 -26.23 18.38 5.44
CA GLN A 468 -25.43 17.82 4.35
C GLN A 468 -24.08 17.32 4.88
N ILE A 469 -23.49 18.03 5.84
CA ILE A 469 -22.29 17.59 6.56
C ILE A 469 -22.57 16.26 7.29
N GLU A 470 -23.74 16.13 7.94
CA GLU A 470 -24.15 14.87 8.58
C GLU A 470 -24.26 13.72 7.58
N MET A 471 -25.00 13.92 6.48
CA MET A 471 -25.22 12.88 5.47
C MET A 471 -23.91 12.51 4.75
N GLY A 472 -23.07 13.49 4.43
CA GLY A 472 -21.76 13.28 3.84
C GLY A 472 -20.82 12.51 4.77
N SER A 473 -20.85 12.81 6.08
CA SER A 473 -20.11 12.05 7.09
C SER A 473 -20.58 10.59 7.13
N LEU A 474 -21.90 10.34 7.19
CA LEU A 474 -22.45 8.98 7.16
C LEU A 474 -22.07 8.22 5.88
N PHE A 475 -22.05 8.88 4.72
CA PHE A 475 -21.62 8.26 3.47
C PHE A 475 -20.14 7.87 3.50
N ALA A 476 -19.27 8.72 4.02
CA ALA A 476 -17.86 8.40 4.20
C ALA A 476 -17.63 7.25 5.20
N GLU A 477 -18.35 7.26 6.33
CA GLU A 477 -18.33 6.17 7.32
C GLU A 477 -18.78 4.84 6.72
N ASN A 478 -19.77 4.89 5.83
CA ASN A 478 -20.26 3.72 5.12
C ASN A 478 -19.18 3.07 4.26
N LEU A 479 -18.47 3.88 3.48
CA LEU A 479 -17.37 3.42 2.63
C LEU A 479 -16.21 2.87 3.48
N ALA A 480 -15.89 3.53 4.59
CA ALA A 480 -14.89 3.04 5.55
C ALA A 480 -15.29 1.68 6.14
N LYS A 481 -16.56 1.52 6.56
CA LYS A 481 -17.10 0.25 7.06
C LYS A 481 -16.98 -0.85 6.01
N LEU A 482 -17.36 -0.57 4.76
CA LEU A 482 -17.23 -1.52 3.66
C LEU A 482 -15.78 -1.98 3.48
N GLN A 483 -14.80 -1.06 3.47
CA GLN A 483 -13.39 -1.42 3.33
C GLN A 483 -12.88 -2.30 4.47
N HIS A 484 -13.24 -1.98 5.73
CA HIS A 484 -12.88 -2.80 6.88
C HIS A 484 -13.50 -4.20 6.79
N GLN A 485 -14.79 -4.28 6.52
CA GLN A 485 -15.51 -5.54 6.40
C GLN A 485 -14.98 -6.41 5.25
N MET A 486 -14.51 -5.81 4.16
CA MET A 486 -13.78 -6.56 3.14
C MET A 486 -12.57 -7.24 3.76
N ALA A 487 -11.70 -6.54 4.49
CA ALA A 487 -10.56 -7.18 5.15
C ALA A 487 -10.96 -8.25 6.19
N GLU A 488 -12.07 -8.04 6.91
CA GLU A 488 -12.58 -8.98 7.92
C GLU A 488 -12.92 -10.36 7.39
N TYR A 489 -13.20 -10.50 6.08
CA TYR A 489 -13.40 -11.82 5.47
C TYR A 489 -12.20 -12.75 5.69
N VAL A 490 -10.98 -12.21 5.76
CA VAL A 490 -9.76 -12.98 6.02
C VAL A 490 -9.26 -12.79 7.45
N THR A 491 -9.37 -11.58 8.01
CA THR A 491 -8.84 -11.32 9.36
C THR A 491 -9.73 -11.86 10.48
N GLY A 492 -11.02 -12.09 10.20
CA GLY A 492 -12.06 -12.28 11.20
C GLY A 492 -12.53 -10.95 11.81
N PRO A 493 -13.52 -10.99 12.72
CA PRO A 493 -14.01 -9.82 13.41
C PRO A 493 -12.90 -9.18 14.25
N SER A 494 -12.87 -7.86 14.26
CA SER A 494 -11.89 -7.08 15.03
C SER A 494 -12.05 -7.19 16.56
N ILE A 495 -13.18 -7.74 17.02
CA ILE A 495 -13.48 -8.01 18.44
C ILE A 495 -13.81 -9.49 18.66
N ALA A 496 -13.55 -9.95 19.88
CA ALA A 496 -13.98 -11.27 20.33
C ALA A 496 -15.49 -11.24 20.64
N VAL A 497 -16.29 -11.79 19.72
CA VAL A 497 -17.75 -11.95 19.86
C VAL A 497 -18.16 -13.37 19.46
N ALA A 498 -19.22 -13.88 20.08
CA ALA A 498 -19.78 -15.18 19.73
C ALA A 498 -20.36 -15.16 18.31
N GLY A 499 -20.10 -16.22 17.54
CA GLY A 499 -20.50 -16.33 16.14
C GLY A 499 -19.73 -17.42 15.41
N ALA A 500 -20.07 -17.60 14.14
CA ALA A 500 -19.47 -18.60 13.27
C ALA A 500 -19.02 -17.99 11.94
N VAL A 501 -18.00 -18.58 11.34
CA VAL A 501 -17.60 -18.26 9.97
C VAL A 501 -18.49 -19.05 9.03
N ASN A 502 -19.26 -18.35 8.23
CA ASN A 502 -19.98 -18.94 7.13
C ASN A 502 -19.05 -19.04 5.90
N LYS A 503 -18.73 -20.27 5.54
CA LYS A 503 -17.96 -20.61 4.33
C LYS A 503 -18.93 -20.91 3.21
N ALA A 504 -19.07 -19.94 2.29
CA ALA A 504 -20.04 -20.03 1.18
C ALA A 504 -19.87 -21.33 0.35
N TRP A 505 -18.66 -21.88 0.28
CA TRP A 505 -18.32 -23.09 -0.47
C TRP A 505 -18.69 -24.40 0.25
N GLU A 506 -18.94 -24.37 1.56
CA GLU A 506 -19.40 -25.52 2.35
C GLU A 506 -20.93 -25.62 2.39
N ALA A 507 -21.62 -24.51 2.15
CA ALA A 507 -23.06 -24.38 2.37
C ALA A 507 -23.95 -24.98 1.26
N SER A 508 -23.41 -25.31 0.08
CA SER A 508 -24.23 -25.83 -1.03
C SER A 508 -23.49 -26.82 -1.91
N GLU A 509 -23.91 -28.09 -1.85
CA GLU A 509 -23.47 -29.14 -2.79
C GLU A 509 -23.84 -28.82 -4.25
N ALA A 510 -24.82 -27.94 -4.47
CA ALA A 510 -25.28 -27.52 -5.79
C ALA A 510 -24.41 -26.43 -6.43
N MET A 511 -23.40 -25.90 -5.73
CA MET A 511 -22.50 -24.89 -6.27
C MET A 511 -21.55 -25.51 -7.31
N PRO A 512 -21.43 -24.92 -8.53
CA PRO A 512 -20.46 -25.37 -9.52
C PRO A 512 -19.04 -25.43 -8.96
N ALA A 513 -18.25 -26.42 -9.38
CA ALA A 513 -16.95 -26.71 -8.78
C ALA A 513 -15.93 -25.56 -8.94
N ASP A 514 -15.99 -24.83 -10.06
CA ASP A 514 -15.15 -23.67 -10.34
C ASP A 514 -15.53 -22.46 -9.46
N VAL A 515 -16.83 -22.19 -9.28
CA VAL A 515 -17.34 -21.16 -8.37
C VAL A 515 -16.97 -21.49 -6.92
N ARG A 516 -17.10 -22.77 -6.53
CA ARG A 516 -16.71 -23.25 -5.21
C ARG A 516 -15.22 -23.02 -4.94
N ALA A 517 -14.36 -23.38 -5.89
CA ALA A 517 -12.92 -23.14 -5.79
C ALA A 517 -12.59 -21.64 -5.72
N ALA A 518 -13.30 -20.80 -6.47
CA ALA A 518 -13.12 -19.35 -6.43
C ALA A 518 -13.48 -18.75 -5.06
N HIS A 519 -14.52 -19.24 -4.39
CA HIS A 519 -14.88 -18.81 -3.04
C HIS A 519 -13.84 -19.18 -1.99
N GLU A 520 -13.29 -20.39 -2.06
CA GLU A 520 -12.21 -20.85 -1.19
C GLU A 520 -10.93 -20.02 -1.42
N ASP A 521 -10.60 -19.76 -2.69
CA ASP A 521 -9.41 -18.98 -3.06
C ASP A 521 -9.45 -17.54 -2.51
N MET A 522 -10.64 -16.94 -2.32
CA MET A 522 -10.78 -15.58 -1.75
C MET A 522 -10.08 -15.37 -0.40
N CYS A 523 -9.86 -16.45 0.35
CA CYS A 523 -9.11 -16.44 1.61
C CYS A 523 -7.62 -16.11 1.46
N HIS A 524 -7.07 -16.34 0.28
CA HIS A 524 -5.67 -16.09 -0.08
C HIS A 524 -5.55 -14.91 -1.05
N ARG A 525 -6.60 -14.10 -1.18
CA ARG A 525 -6.67 -13.00 -2.14
C ARG A 525 -6.85 -11.64 -1.47
N GLN A 526 -6.87 -11.52 -0.15
CA GLN A 526 -6.94 -10.19 0.47
C GLN A 526 -5.56 -9.57 0.61
N ARG A 527 -5.38 -8.35 0.11
CA ARG A 527 -4.16 -7.56 0.35
C ARG A 527 -4.36 -6.50 1.42
N THR A 528 -3.28 -6.25 2.15
CA THR A 528 -3.16 -5.21 3.17
C THR A 528 -1.88 -4.41 2.96
N ARG A 529 -1.80 -3.22 3.53
CA ARG A 529 -0.55 -2.45 3.60
C ARG A 529 0.15 -2.61 4.95
N ASP A 530 -0.49 -3.26 5.92
CA ASP A 530 0.15 -3.64 7.17
C ASP A 530 1.25 -4.67 6.91
N ALA A 531 2.48 -4.33 7.29
CA ALA A 531 3.65 -5.17 7.07
C ALA A 531 3.80 -6.27 8.12
N GLN A 532 3.27 -6.11 9.34
CA GLN A 532 3.42 -7.06 10.45
C GLN A 532 4.84 -7.66 10.62
N GLY A 533 5.88 -6.83 10.42
CA GLY A 533 7.27 -7.28 10.53
C GLY A 533 7.75 -8.20 9.39
N THR A 534 7.15 -8.11 8.20
CA THR A 534 7.58 -8.82 6.98
C THR A 534 8.25 -7.88 5.97
N LEU A 535 9.07 -8.48 5.09
CA LEU A 535 9.79 -7.79 4.02
C LEU A 535 9.40 -8.40 2.66
N ASN A 536 9.21 -7.54 1.68
CA ASN A 536 8.93 -7.94 0.30
C ASN A 536 10.16 -7.75 -0.58
N PHE A 537 10.36 -8.68 -1.51
CA PHE A 537 11.41 -8.59 -2.52
C PHE A 537 10.83 -8.85 -3.91
N SER A 538 11.21 -8.04 -4.89
CA SER A 538 10.84 -8.27 -6.29
C SER A 538 11.56 -9.52 -6.79
N VAL A 539 10.81 -10.53 -7.22
CA VAL A 539 11.40 -11.77 -7.77
C VAL A 539 12.15 -11.45 -9.07
N LEU A 540 11.61 -10.55 -9.89
CA LEU A 540 12.29 -10.06 -11.09
C LEU A 540 13.61 -9.36 -10.74
N GLY A 541 13.58 -8.45 -9.77
CA GLY A 541 14.77 -7.74 -9.30
C GLY A 541 15.85 -8.69 -8.77
N LEU A 542 15.45 -9.68 -7.97
CA LEU A 542 16.34 -10.74 -7.49
C LEU A 542 16.91 -11.57 -8.64
N ALA A 543 16.07 -12.00 -9.58
CA ALA A 543 16.50 -12.81 -10.71
C ALA A 543 17.49 -12.06 -11.61
N MET A 544 17.25 -10.77 -11.90
CA MET A 544 18.18 -9.94 -12.66
C MET A 544 19.50 -9.74 -11.92
N LEU A 545 19.44 -9.42 -10.63
CA LEU A 545 20.65 -9.21 -9.81
C LEU A 545 21.51 -10.47 -9.76
N LEU A 546 20.91 -11.61 -9.41
CA LEU A 546 21.62 -12.88 -9.28
C LEU A 546 22.07 -13.43 -10.64
N GLY A 547 21.24 -13.31 -11.67
CA GLY A 547 21.54 -13.77 -13.03
C GLY A 547 22.67 -12.96 -13.67
N LEU A 548 22.51 -11.63 -13.76
CA LEU A 548 23.53 -10.76 -14.35
C LEU A 548 24.81 -10.73 -13.50
N GLY A 549 24.68 -10.73 -12.17
CA GLY A 549 25.81 -10.80 -11.26
C GLY A 549 26.64 -12.06 -11.46
N SER A 550 26.00 -13.23 -11.51
CA SER A 550 26.67 -14.50 -11.78
C SER A 550 27.31 -14.52 -13.17
N LEU A 551 26.66 -13.93 -14.18
CA LEU A 551 27.23 -13.79 -15.52
C LEU A 551 28.50 -12.93 -15.53
N PHE A 552 28.52 -11.79 -14.82
CA PHE A 552 29.72 -10.96 -14.69
C PHE A 552 30.85 -11.68 -13.96
N ILE A 553 30.53 -12.44 -12.91
CA ILE A 553 31.51 -13.26 -12.20
C ILE A 553 32.09 -14.31 -13.15
N ALA A 554 31.26 -15.06 -13.86
CA ALA A 554 31.72 -16.06 -14.84
C ALA A 554 32.58 -15.42 -15.94
N PHE A 555 32.13 -14.30 -16.50
CA PHE A 555 32.87 -13.54 -17.51
C PHE A 555 34.25 -13.12 -17.00
N SER A 556 34.36 -12.68 -15.75
CA SER A 556 35.65 -12.28 -15.16
C SER A 556 36.68 -13.42 -15.09
N TYR A 557 36.24 -14.66 -14.87
CA TYR A 557 37.13 -15.83 -14.87
C TYR A 557 37.55 -16.21 -16.29
N VAL A 558 36.63 -16.11 -17.24
CA VAL A 558 36.90 -16.46 -18.64
C VAL A 558 37.70 -15.39 -19.37
N LEU A 559 37.62 -14.13 -18.96
CA LEU A 559 38.24 -13.00 -19.67
C LEU A 559 39.76 -13.18 -19.85
N GLU A 560 40.49 -13.52 -18.79
CA GLU A 560 41.95 -13.74 -18.87
C GLU A 560 42.27 -14.94 -19.79
N LEU A 561 41.56 -16.06 -19.64
CA LEU A 561 41.80 -17.27 -20.44
C LEU A 561 41.45 -17.05 -21.94
N ALA A 562 40.29 -16.47 -22.22
CA ALA A 562 39.82 -16.23 -23.59
C ALA A 562 40.74 -15.25 -24.33
N THR A 563 41.22 -14.21 -23.65
CA THR A 563 42.18 -13.27 -24.24
C THR A 563 43.53 -13.92 -24.50
N GLN A 564 44.04 -14.75 -23.59
CA GLN A 564 45.27 -15.52 -23.83
C GLN A 564 45.11 -16.48 -25.02
N LEU A 565 44.01 -17.22 -25.10
CA LEU A 565 43.73 -18.14 -26.22
C LEU A 565 43.62 -17.38 -27.55
N LEU A 566 42.91 -16.25 -27.57
CA LEU A 566 42.77 -15.41 -28.76
C LEU A 566 44.11 -14.83 -29.21
N GLN A 567 44.92 -14.32 -28.27
CA GLN A 567 46.25 -13.78 -28.55
C GLN A 567 47.19 -14.87 -29.09
N ARG A 568 47.11 -16.11 -28.58
CA ARG A 568 47.86 -17.26 -29.10
C ARG A 568 47.41 -17.68 -30.50
N ALA A 569 46.10 -17.71 -30.75
CA ALA A 569 45.54 -18.15 -32.02
C ALA A 569 45.73 -17.13 -33.16
N THR A 570 45.59 -15.84 -32.87
CA THR A 570 45.65 -14.77 -33.89
C THR A 570 47.02 -14.13 -34.03
N GLY A 571 47.93 -14.34 -33.06
CA GLY A 571 49.23 -13.66 -33.00
C GLY A 571 49.15 -12.16 -32.64
N LEU A 572 47.95 -11.57 -32.59
CA LEU A 572 47.73 -10.18 -32.22
C LEU A 572 47.87 -10.02 -30.70
N GLY A 573 48.70 -9.07 -30.27
CA GLY A 573 48.83 -8.74 -28.84
C GLY A 573 49.62 -9.75 -27.99
N VAL A 574 50.34 -10.70 -28.60
CA VAL A 574 51.19 -11.68 -27.89
C VAL A 574 52.19 -11.02 -26.93
N HIS A 575 52.73 -9.84 -27.30
CA HIS A 575 53.61 -9.10 -26.40
C HIS A 575 52.88 -8.67 -25.11
N LYS A 576 51.61 -8.26 -25.20
CA LYS A 576 50.80 -7.85 -24.06
C LYS A 576 50.47 -9.03 -23.15
N ALA A 577 50.21 -10.20 -23.74
CA ALA A 577 50.05 -11.47 -23.03
C ALA A 577 51.27 -11.82 -22.18
N ARG A 578 52.45 -11.86 -22.81
CA ARG A 578 53.73 -12.14 -22.14
C ARG A 578 54.05 -11.11 -21.05
N ARG A 579 53.60 -9.88 -21.23
CA ARG A 579 53.80 -8.82 -20.25
C ARG A 579 52.91 -9.00 -19.03
N TRP A 580 51.65 -9.39 -19.22
CA TRP A 580 50.75 -9.77 -18.12
C TRP A 580 51.30 -10.93 -17.28
N GLU A 581 51.90 -11.93 -17.94
CA GLU A 581 52.58 -13.06 -17.28
C GLU A 581 53.82 -12.59 -16.52
N ARG A 582 54.71 -11.82 -17.15
CA ARG A 582 55.96 -11.34 -16.52
C ARG A 582 55.75 -10.38 -15.35
N ASP A 583 54.71 -9.55 -15.41
CA ASP A 583 54.40 -8.58 -14.36
C ASP A 583 53.77 -9.24 -13.13
N GLU A 584 53.42 -10.54 -13.17
CA GLU A 584 52.91 -11.28 -12.02
C GLU A 584 53.96 -11.42 -10.91
N ASN A 585 53.57 -11.22 -9.65
CA ASN A 585 54.50 -11.19 -8.51
C ASN A 585 55.43 -12.41 -8.42
N LEU A 586 54.92 -13.63 -8.67
CA LEU A 586 55.74 -14.84 -8.63
C LEU A 586 56.75 -14.92 -9.78
N GLN A 587 56.38 -14.38 -10.95
CA GLN A 587 57.30 -14.26 -12.09
C GLN A 587 58.35 -13.18 -11.87
N VAL A 588 57.97 -12.05 -11.25
CA VAL A 588 58.91 -11.02 -10.82
C VAL A 588 59.90 -11.56 -9.80
N MET A 589 59.41 -12.32 -8.81
CA MET A 589 60.26 -13.02 -7.84
C MET A 589 61.25 -13.94 -8.56
N ARG A 590 60.77 -14.85 -9.44
CA ARG A 590 61.66 -15.73 -10.23
C ARG A 590 62.74 -14.94 -10.96
N MET A 591 62.37 -13.89 -11.70
CA MET A 591 63.32 -13.08 -12.46
C MET A 591 64.38 -12.42 -11.56
N LEU A 592 64.03 -12.05 -10.31
CA LEU A 592 64.99 -11.51 -9.33
C LEU A 592 65.97 -12.57 -8.82
N PHE A 593 65.50 -13.80 -8.60
CA PHE A 593 66.36 -14.93 -8.22
C PHE A 593 67.30 -15.32 -9.36
N GLU A 594 66.77 -15.46 -10.59
CA GLU A 594 67.57 -15.72 -11.79
C GLU A 594 68.60 -14.61 -12.03
N ALA A 595 68.26 -13.34 -11.80
CA ALA A 595 69.20 -12.22 -11.95
C ALA A 595 70.33 -12.19 -10.91
N LYS A 596 70.19 -12.94 -9.81
CA LYS A 596 71.24 -13.15 -8.80
C LYS A 596 71.94 -14.50 -8.94
N ASP A 597 71.75 -15.20 -10.07
CA ASP A 597 72.24 -16.56 -10.31
C ASP A 597 71.79 -17.56 -9.22
N ALA A 598 70.62 -17.33 -8.61
CA ALA A 598 70.09 -18.13 -7.51
C ALA A 598 69.03 -19.13 -7.99
N GLY A 599 69.49 -20.36 -8.24
CA GLY A 599 68.65 -21.50 -8.66
C GLY A 599 68.29 -21.49 -10.14
N VAL A 600 67.86 -22.65 -10.65
CA VAL A 600 67.37 -22.78 -12.03
C VAL A 600 65.86 -22.98 -11.98
N TRP A 601 65.12 -22.07 -12.60
CA TRP A 601 63.66 -22.03 -12.52
C TRP A 601 63.03 -22.43 -13.87
N ARG A 602 61.94 -23.22 -13.79
CA ARG A 602 61.07 -23.56 -14.92
C ARG A 602 59.72 -22.83 -14.82
N GLY A 603 59.00 -22.81 -15.95
CA GLY A 603 57.69 -22.18 -16.05
C GLY A 603 57.76 -20.68 -16.27
N SER A 604 58.56 -20.22 -17.24
CA SER A 604 58.75 -18.79 -17.53
C SER A 604 57.51 -18.05 -18.02
N THR A 605 56.47 -18.79 -18.39
CA THR A 605 55.14 -18.31 -18.80
C THR A 605 54.01 -18.84 -17.91
N ASP A 606 54.33 -19.61 -16.87
CA ASP A 606 53.34 -20.24 -16.00
C ASP A 606 53.05 -19.35 -14.78
N SER A 607 51.84 -19.40 -14.22
CA SER A 607 51.52 -18.58 -13.03
C SER A 607 52.32 -18.97 -11.79
N PHE A 608 52.78 -20.23 -11.72
CA PHE A 608 53.56 -20.77 -10.60
C PHE A 608 54.91 -21.29 -11.09
N PRO A 609 55.96 -20.46 -11.12
CA PRO A 609 57.30 -20.92 -11.43
C PRO A 609 57.86 -21.80 -10.31
N THR A 610 58.61 -22.84 -10.68
CA THR A 610 59.23 -23.80 -9.74
C THR A 610 60.69 -24.00 -10.05
N THR A 611 61.50 -24.37 -9.06
CA THR A 611 62.90 -24.78 -9.26
C THR A 611 62.97 -26.14 -9.96
N GLU A 612 64.00 -26.36 -10.76
CA GLU A 612 64.25 -27.65 -11.42
C GLU A 612 64.68 -28.73 -10.42
N SER A 613 65.40 -28.32 -9.37
CA SER A 613 65.87 -29.16 -8.27
C SER A 613 65.31 -28.68 -6.94
N LYS A 614 65.54 -29.47 -5.88
CA LYS A 614 65.19 -29.10 -4.49
C LYS A 614 66.21 -28.10 -3.95
N ASP A 615 66.20 -26.90 -4.52
CA ASP A 615 67.15 -25.84 -4.21
C ASP A 615 66.82 -25.20 -2.85
N TYR A 616 67.86 -24.84 -2.10
CA TYR A 616 67.77 -24.08 -0.86
C TYR A 616 68.38 -22.69 -1.10
N PHE A 617 67.70 -21.64 -0.63
CA PHE A 617 68.14 -20.26 -0.81
C PHE A 617 68.41 -19.60 0.55
N GLU A 618 69.56 -18.96 0.72
CA GLU A 618 69.85 -18.08 1.86
C GLU A 618 69.48 -16.63 1.48
N TRP A 619 68.52 -16.01 2.19
CA TRP A 619 68.00 -14.68 1.82
C TRP A 619 67.77 -13.69 2.98
N ASP A 620 67.99 -14.10 4.24
CA ASP A 620 67.85 -13.23 5.43
C ASP A 620 69.20 -12.70 5.96
N GLY A 621 70.29 -12.84 5.20
CA GLY A 621 71.58 -12.23 5.54
C GLY A 621 71.60 -10.75 5.14
N ASP A 622 71.69 -9.86 6.13
CA ASP A 622 71.74 -8.40 5.98
C ASP A 622 72.58 -7.95 4.77
N ALA A 623 71.91 -7.47 3.71
CA ALA A 623 72.55 -6.75 2.62
C ALA A 623 72.87 -5.30 3.03
N LEU A 624 73.65 -5.13 4.09
CA LEU A 624 74.44 -3.93 4.36
C LEU A 624 75.91 -4.24 4.09
N GLY A 625 76.24 -4.47 2.82
CA GLY A 625 77.60 -4.79 2.39
C GLY A 625 77.82 -4.42 0.94
N GLN A 626 78.74 -3.47 0.72
CA GLN A 626 79.17 -2.94 -0.56
C GLN A 626 79.44 -4.04 -1.61
N HIS A 627 78.78 -3.94 -2.78
CA HIS A 627 79.38 -4.43 -4.02
C HIS A 627 79.36 -3.35 -5.10
N SER A 628 80.56 -2.81 -5.31
CA SER A 628 81.00 -2.12 -6.52
C SER A 628 80.74 -2.99 -7.75
N ARG A 629 79.88 -2.52 -8.66
CA ARG A 629 79.97 -2.71 -10.13
C ARG A 629 78.80 -1.97 -10.81
N TYR A 630 78.92 -0.65 -10.92
CA TYR A 630 78.33 0.07 -12.04
C TYR A 630 79.43 0.26 -13.07
N THR A 631 79.52 -0.66 -14.03
CA THR A 631 80.32 -0.41 -15.23
C THR A 631 79.49 0.51 -16.13
N THR A 632 79.91 1.77 -16.17
CA THR A 632 79.64 2.72 -17.24
C THR A 632 79.82 2.04 -18.59
N LEU A 633 78.75 1.91 -19.38
CA LEU A 633 78.87 1.70 -20.81
C LEU A 633 79.32 3.03 -21.43
N VAL A 634 80.62 3.05 -21.75
CA VAL A 634 81.33 4.08 -22.48
C VAL A 634 80.70 4.24 -23.86
N HIS A 635 80.40 5.49 -24.22
CA HIS A 635 80.24 5.91 -25.61
C HIS A 635 81.60 5.84 -26.31
N GLU A 636 81.74 4.96 -27.30
CA GLU A 636 82.77 5.10 -28.34
C GLU A 636 82.08 5.12 -29.71
N ASN A 637 82.16 6.29 -30.34
CA ASN A 637 82.02 6.49 -31.79
C ASN A 637 83.18 5.81 -32.52
N TYR A 638 82.97 5.32 -33.74
CA TYR A 638 83.76 5.70 -34.93
C TYR A 638 83.12 5.13 -36.23
N ASP A 639 82.50 6.05 -36.99
CA ASP A 639 82.60 6.33 -38.43
C ASP A 639 82.79 5.29 -39.56
N LYS A 640 82.14 5.66 -40.69
CA LYS A 640 82.38 5.41 -42.13
C LYS A 640 81.86 4.12 -42.78
N SER A 641 80.76 4.27 -43.53
CA SER A 641 80.76 4.51 -44.99
C SER A 641 79.42 5.08 -45.44
#